data_AF-A0A558DGE7-F1
#
_entry.id   AF-A0A558DGE7-F1
#
_cell.length_a   1.000
_cell.length_b   1.000
_cell.length_c   1.000
_cell.angle_alpha   90.00
_cell.angle_beta   90.00
_cell.angle_gamma   90.00
#
_symmetry.space_group_name_H-M   'P 1'
#
loop_
_entity.id
_entity.type
_entity.pdbx_description
1 polymer ?
#
loop_
_entity_poly.entity_id
_entity_poly.type
_entity_poly.pdbx_seq_one_letter_code
_entity_poly.pdbx_strand_id
1 'polypeptide(L)'
;MALGWEATDEADRHRLARYLSAFVAARRSPVHVNVAFNAAYFGYDLTTGGYVGGPLDLSAFPRVRFGETTEALPVGAMVNIAAGDQPLFAEIVYKEGAHPSLSTDGAVPDWLSGAPAGATGPGAADSPGGPVLTERLVVDVDAFGQNFSLTRVRLDRLRQRGRWLNADGHLLLDAHYATRRDADLDETSFYARYLLTRGRDQLLSTAAPMPLTTVLSDEAGEEQLTGALNGILQTVADVLASLPELRMWRGYAFTRASLATRLADPGPLGGNDLSGLAAGMARTAVPLRRGRWTPERTITYTAVGPRLHSVRDAAPQLVGVGYATAVCHANAVLSDYARREADETTGLLTDDVHLRLDDPWQGGGIWRAEHPGSTYAHVDVTDPLGLGWLATLPTALPKELSAGPGDRADMGAPAPELEVIQPKLDDESGLHEFTVTDSQVSWTQALRLTHLVDERLPLPDLIGTQMRDTGLSGVRLRLILSHDGYVLDSAEATQAVDTELFGRPQLTGLAWPLRFFPGIVLTCTWARGAGVVRATTTLLEIPVTVGGLEIEHRYDPRILTRDAAPGQPHRGGAGGERTLGTLTLTQRVLRAVRCFGLLDPEGRAVLARAHLPTAVYGIVNPTTDTELDIAVAELLATGALRADVGSLDSNRRLYYPAEPGAPPVPLVIYEPRPVEGSKHAPSPNQDTSTLGARFLRTYEVAGHLRWLGDLGRTASDEARQAYRQDRARFRLVGPPELPDGYTYVRPFSRGRS
;
A
#
# COMPACT_ATOMS: atom_id res chain seq x y z
N MET A 1 18.27 -12.54 -1.00
CA MET A 1 17.00 -12.08 -1.60
C MET A 1 16.17 -11.31 -0.58
N ALA A 2 15.73 -11.88 0.53
CA ALA A 2 14.92 -11.13 1.51
C ALA A 2 15.64 -9.94 2.19
N LEU A 3 16.98 -9.97 2.26
CA LEU A 3 17.81 -8.86 2.75
C LEU A 3 18.17 -7.83 1.67
N GLY A 4 17.68 -7.98 0.43
CA GLY A 4 18.08 -7.15 -0.70
C GLY A 4 19.17 -7.77 -1.59
N TRP A 5 19.42 -7.12 -2.72
CA TRP A 5 20.36 -7.55 -3.76
C TRP A 5 21.80 -7.64 -3.23
N GLU A 6 22.28 -6.57 -2.59
CA GLU A 6 23.66 -6.49 -2.09
C GLU A 6 23.99 -7.46 -0.94
N ALA A 7 22.97 -7.93 -0.23
CA ALA A 7 23.11 -8.93 0.81
C ALA A 7 23.00 -10.37 0.29
N THR A 8 22.67 -10.58 -0.98
CA THR A 8 22.58 -11.91 -1.60
C THR A 8 23.98 -12.43 -1.94
N ASP A 9 24.25 -13.71 -1.74
CA ASP A 9 25.53 -14.33 -2.13
C ASP A 9 25.77 -14.21 -3.66
N GLU A 10 27.01 -13.96 -4.08
CA GLU A 10 27.36 -13.74 -5.48
C GLU A 10 26.95 -14.90 -6.40
N ALA A 11 27.09 -16.15 -5.95
CA ALA A 11 26.70 -17.31 -6.76
C ALA A 11 25.17 -17.37 -6.93
N ASP A 12 24.41 -17.02 -5.90
CA ASP A 12 22.95 -16.95 -5.97
C ASP A 12 22.47 -15.75 -6.80
N ARG A 13 23.15 -14.60 -6.72
CA ARG A 13 22.93 -13.46 -7.62
C ARG A 13 23.07 -13.86 -9.09
N HIS A 14 24.17 -14.53 -9.43
CA HIS A 14 24.41 -15.00 -10.80
C HIS A 14 23.38 -16.04 -11.26
N ARG A 15 22.93 -16.94 -10.37
CA ARG A 15 21.88 -17.92 -10.67
C ARG A 15 20.54 -17.23 -10.94
N LEU A 16 20.15 -16.29 -10.10
CA LEU A 16 18.90 -15.52 -10.26
C LEU A 16 18.94 -14.67 -11.53
N ALA A 17 20.02 -13.95 -11.79
CA ALA A 17 20.20 -13.14 -12.99
C ALA A 17 20.08 -13.97 -14.27
N ARG A 18 20.74 -15.13 -14.32
CA ARG A 18 20.65 -16.05 -15.47
C ARG A 18 19.24 -16.58 -15.66
N TYR A 19 18.55 -16.94 -14.58
CA TYR A 19 17.17 -17.42 -14.63
C TYR A 19 16.22 -16.33 -15.13
N LEU A 20 16.27 -15.13 -14.54
CA LEU A 20 15.39 -14.02 -14.91
C LEU A 20 15.64 -13.53 -16.35
N SER A 21 16.89 -13.47 -16.78
CA SER A 21 17.23 -13.19 -18.19
C SER A 21 16.57 -14.19 -19.14
N ALA A 22 16.72 -15.49 -18.86
CA ALA A 22 16.10 -16.55 -19.66
C ALA A 22 14.56 -16.52 -19.59
N PHE A 23 13.99 -16.20 -18.43
CA PHE A 23 12.55 -16.06 -18.25
C PHE A 23 11.97 -14.92 -19.09
N VAL A 24 12.59 -13.74 -19.06
CA VAL A 24 12.17 -12.60 -19.88
C VAL A 24 12.28 -12.91 -21.37
N ALA A 25 13.30 -13.65 -21.79
CA ALA A 25 13.45 -14.08 -23.18
C ALA A 25 12.41 -15.14 -23.61
N ALA A 26 11.95 -15.99 -22.68
CA ALA A 26 10.98 -17.05 -22.96
C ALA A 26 9.52 -16.54 -22.99
N ARG A 27 9.21 -15.48 -22.23
CA ARG A 27 7.86 -14.90 -22.16
C ARG A 27 7.53 -14.13 -23.43
N ARG A 28 6.26 -14.24 -23.86
CA ARG A 28 5.73 -13.53 -25.04
C ARG A 28 5.30 -12.09 -24.74
N SER A 29 5.19 -11.75 -23.46
CA SER A 29 4.85 -10.43 -22.94
C SER A 29 6.08 -9.76 -22.33
N PRO A 30 6.09 -8.43 -22.15
CA PRO A 30 6.95 -7.82 -21.15
C PRO A 30 6.68 -8.45 -19.79
N VAL A 31 7.72 -8.52 -18.96
CA VAL A 31 7.67 -9.14 -17.64
C VAL A 31 7.75 -8.03 -16.59
N HIS A 32 6.65 -7.79 -15.89
CA HIS A 32 6.67 -6.92 -14.72
C HIS A 32 7.49 -7.54 -13.57
N VAL A 33 8.04 -6.72 -12.68
CA VAL A 33 8.74 -7.18 -11.45
C VAL A 33 7.91 -8.21 -10.68
N ASN A 34 6.61 -7.99 -10.55
CA ASN A 34 5.68 -8.90 -9.85
C ASN A 34 5.58 -10.28 -10.53
N VAL A 35 5.58 -10.31 -11.86
CA VAL A 35 5.54 -11.57 -12.65
C VAL A 35 6.88 -12.30 -12.54
N ALA A 36 8.00 -11.57 -12.56
CA ALA A 36 9.33 -12.14 -12.31
C ALA A 36 9.46 -12.69 -10.87
N PHE A 37 8.89 -11.99 -9.89
CA PHE A 37 8.76 -12.49 -8.52
C PHE A 37 7.97 -13.80 -8.50
N ASN A 38 6.79 -13.85 -9.10
CA ASN A 38 6.00 -15.07 -9.18
C ASN A 38 6.79 -16.21 -9.79
N ALA A 39 7.50 -15.95 -10.89
CA ALA A 39 8.31 -16.94 -11.56
C ALA A 39 9.42 -17.50 -10.67
N ALA A 40 10.10 -16.65 -9.89
CA ALA A 40 11.14 -17.08 -8.96
C ALA A 40 10.57 -17.75 -7.70
N TYR A 41 9.45 -17.24 -7.19
CA TYR A 41 8.87 -17.62 -5.91
C TYR A 41 8.00 -18.88 -6.01
N PHE A 42 7.08 -18.91 -6.97
CA PHE A 42 6.18 -20.03 -7.24
C PHE A 42 6.78 -21.07 -8.20
N GLY A 43 8.00 -20.85 -8.70
CA GLY A 43 8.75 -21.85 -9.47
C GLY A 43 8.22 -22.07 -10.89
N TYR A 44 8.21 -21.02 -11.70
CA TYR A 44 7.93 -21.16 -13.13
C TYR A 44 9.03 -21.97 -13.82
N ASP A 45 8.64 -22.99 -14.58
CA ASP A 45 9.59 -23.82 -15.33
C ASP A 45 9.66 -23.35 -16.79
N LEU A 46 10.86 -22.92 -17.18
CA LEU A 46 11.16 -22.45 -18.53
C LEU A 46 11.06 -23.56 -19.59
N THR A 47 11.21 -24.82 -19.19
CA THR A 47 11.21 -25.97 -20.10
C THR A 47 9.79 -26.32 -20.52
N THR A 48 8.90 -26.42 -19.53
CA THR A 48 7.48 -26.76 -19.72
C THR A 48 6.64 -25.53 -20.05
N GLY A 49 7.14 -24.33 -19.74
CA GLY A 49 6.48 -23.06 -20.02
C GLY A 49 5.30 -22.79 -19.09
N GLY A 50 5.45 -23.04 -17.79
CA GLY A 50 4.41 -22.76 -16.80
C GLY A 50 4.80 -23.06 -15.36
N TYR A 51 3.89 -22.76 -14.42
CA TYR A 51 4.02 -23.15 -13.01
C TYR A 51 3.74 -24.65 -12.82
N VAL A 52 4.79 -25.48 -12.83
CA VAL A 52 4.67 -26.95 -12.71
C VAL A 52 4.84 -27.39 -11.25
N GLY A 53 4.07 -28.40 -10.82
CA GLY A 53 4.29 -29.10 -9.54
C GLY A 53 3.34 -28.77 -8.40
N GLY A 54 2.22 -28.07 -8.66
CA GLY A 54 1.18 -27.82 -7.65
C GLY A 54 1.49 -26.81 -6.52
N PRO A 55 2.40 -25.82 -6.65
CA PRO A 55 2.60 -24.81 -5.61
C PRO A 55 1.39 -23.86 -5.43
N LEU A 56 0.50 -23.83 -6.43
CA LEU A 56 -0.62 -22.92 -6.54
C LEU A 56 -1.93 -23.69 -6.43
N ASP A 57 -2.79 -23.25 -5.52
CA ASP A 57 -4.18 -23.69 -5.48
C ASP A 57 -5.00 -22.88 -6.50
N LEU A 58 -5.22 -23.47 -7.68
CA LEU A 58 -6.01 -22.85 -8.75
C LEU A 58 -7.45 -22.53 -8.32
N SER A 59 -7.99 -23.25 -7.34
CA SER A 59 -9.36 -23.02 -6.85
C SER A 59 -9.46 -21.81 -5.92
N ALA A 60 -8.34 -21.39 -5.33
CA ALA A 60 -8.23 -20.19 -4.50
C ALA A 60 -8.06 -18.90 -5.32
N PHE A 61 -7.92 -18.99 -6.65
CA PHE A 61 -7.77 -17.81 -7.48
C PHE A 61 -9.05 -16.97 -7.51
N PRO A 62 -8.97 -15.64 -7.34
CA PRO A 62 -10.12 -14.76 -7.43
C PRO A 62 -10.82 -14.94 -8.78
N ARG A 63 -12.13 -15.10 -8.71
CA ARG A 63 -12.97 -15.28 -9.90
C ARG A 63 -13.38 -13.93 -10.45
N VAL A 64 -13.04 -13.65 -11.71
CA VAL A 64 -13.31 -12.37 -12.37
C VAL A 64 -14.22 -12.52 -13.58
N ARG A 65 -14.96 -11.44 -13.88
CA ARG A 65 -15.87 -11.36 -15.01
C ARG A 65 -15.69 -10.03 -15.74
N PHE A 66 -15.90 -10.08 -17.05
CA PHE A 66 -15.82 -8.91 -17.91
C PHE A 66 -16.96 -7.94 -17.63
N GLY A 67 -16.62 -6.65 -17.45
CA GLY A 67 -17.57 -5.57 -17.21
C GLY A 67 -18.26 -5.60 -15.85
N GLU A 68 -17.85 -6.47 -14.92
CA GLU A 68 -18.33 -6.45 -13.54
C GLU A 68 -17.42 -5.58 -12.67
N THR A 69 -18.01 -4.97 -11.64
CA THR A 69 -17.23 -4.35 -10.56
C THR A 69 -16.63 -5.45 -9.70
N THR A 70 -15.32 -5.44 -9.56
CA THR A 70 -14.57 -6.35 -8.68
C THR A 70 -13.66 -5.52 -7.79
N GLU A 71 -13.20 -6.12 -6.71
CA GLU A 71 -12.10 -5.54 -5.98
C GLU A 71 -10.86 -5.44 -6.87
N ALA A 72 -10.07 -4.38 -6.71
CA ALA A 72 -8.91 -4.10 -7.54
C ALA A 72 -7.88 -5.23 -7.49
N LEU A 73 -7.31 -5.54 -8.66
CA LEU A 73 -6.31 -6.60 -8.85
C LEU A 73 -4.99 -6.02 -9.39
N PRO A 74 -3.84 -6.44 -8.84
CA PRO A 74 -2.54 -6.00 -9.31
C PRO A 74 -2.01 -6.84 -10.49
N VAL A 75 -1.02 -6.30 -11.20
CA VAL A 75 -0.15 -7.08 -12.09
C VAL A 75 0.58 -8.15 -11.27
N GLY A 76 0.61 -9.38 -11.79
CA GLY A 76 1.09 -10.56 -11.09
C GLY A 76 -0.01 -11.33 -10.36
N ALA A 77 -1.22 -10.78 -10.16
CA ALA A 77 -2.32 -11.57 -9.63
C ALA A 77 -2.74 -12.67 -10.62
N MET A 78 -2.93 -13.87 -10.08
CA MET A 78 -3.42 -15.05 -10.78
C MET A 78 -4.93 -15.15 -10.58
N VAL A 79 -5.68 -15.28 -11.68
CA VAL A 79 -7.14 -15.14 -11.69
C VAL A 79 -7.82 -16.32 -12.37
N ASN A 80 -9.08 -16.55 -12.01
CA ASN A 80 -9.99 -17.44 -12.72
C ASN A 80 -11.05 -16.62 -13.46
N ILE A 81 -10.88 -16.47 -14.77
CA ILE A 81 -11.83 -15.77 -15.62
C ILE A 81 -13.03 -16.67 -15.85
N ALA A 82 -14.23 -16.19 -15.52
CA ALA A 82 -15.46 -16.96 -15.65
C ALA A 82 -15.93 -17.06 -17.12
N ALA A 83 -15.21 -17.85 -17.92
CA ALA A 83 -15.43 -18.05 -19.36
C ALA A 83 -16.31 -19.27 -19.68
N GLY A 84 -17.54 -19.28 -19.14
CA GLY A 84 -18.51 -20.35 -19.37
C GLY A 84 -18.47 -21.48 -18.34
N ASP A 85 -18.49 -22.73 -18.81
CA ASP A 85 -18.59 -23.96 -18.02
C ASP A 85 -17.24 -24.49 -17.51
N GLN A 86 -16.13 -24.08 -18.13
CA GLN A 86 -14.78 -24.40 -17.66
C GLN A 86 -14.03 -23.14 -17.22
N PRO A 87 -13.22 -23.24 -16.14
CA PRO A 87 -12.42 -22.11 -15.68
C PRO A 87 -11.37 -21.73 -16.71
N LEU A 88 -11.11 -20.42 -16.84
CA LEU A 88 -10.02 -19.88 -17.64
C LEU A 88 -9.02 -19.22 -16.68
N PHE A 89 -7.97 -19.97 -16.33
CA PHE A 89 -6.91 -19.45 -15.48
C PHE A 89 -5.97 -18.55 -16.27
N ALA A 90 -5.58 -17.42 -15.69
CA ALA A 90 -4.65 -16.50 -16.32
C ALA A 90 -3.84 -15.74 -15.27
N GLU A 91 -2.68 -15.26 -15.67
CA GLU A 91 -1.88 -14.32 -14.89
C GLU A 91 -2.04 -12.91 -15.49
N ILE A 92 -2.29 -11.89 -14.66
CA ILE A 92 -2.32 -10.51 -15.13
C ILE A 92 -0.88 -10.06 -15.39
N VAL A 93 -0.53 -9.82 -16.64
CA VAL A 93 0.84 -9.47 -17.05
C VAL A 93 1.02 -7.99 -17.36
N TYR A 94 -0.07 -7.24 -17.52
CA TYR A 94 -0.05 -5.81 -17.74
C TYR A 94 -1.39 -5.18 -17.34
N LYS A 95 -1.33 -3.94 -16.87
CA LYS A 95 -2.47 -3.17 -16.36
C LYS A 95 -2.32 -1.69 -16.73
N GLU A 96 -3.42 -1.07 -17.12
CA GLU A 96 -3.52 0.38 -17.35
C GLU A 96 -4.90 0.91 -16.98
N GLY A 97 -4.98 2.22 -16.75
CA GLY A 97 -6.25 2.92 -16.64
C GLY A 97 -6.98 2.94 -17.99
N ALA A 98 -8.30 2.78 -17.95
CA ALA A 98 -9.15 2.79 -19.14
C ALA A 98 -10.34 3.74 -18.95
N HIS A 99 -10.06 4.98 -18.53
CA HIS A 99 -11.10 5.95 -18.23
C HIS A 99 -12.02 6.20 -19.45
N PRO A 100 -13.35 6.31 -19.26
CA PRO A 100 -14.30 6.46 -20.38
C PRO A 100 -14.05 7.69 -21.27
N SER A 101 -13.41 8.73 -20.72
CA SER A 101 -13.06 9.94 -21.48
C SER A 101 -11.82 9.81 -22.38
N LEU A 102 -11.16 8.63 -22.42
CA LEU A 102 -10.07 8.38 -23.36
C LEU A 102 -10.64 8.26 -24.78
N SER A 103 -10.17 9.12 -25.69
CA SER A 103 -10.55 9.05 -27.09
C SER A 103 -9.87 7.88 -27.81
N THR A 104 -10.52 7.35 -28.83
CA THR A 104 -10.00 6.24 -29.65
C THR A 104 -8.74 6.59 -30.45
N ASP A 105 -8.50 7.89 -30.69
CA ASP A 105 -7.30 8.38 -31.40
C ASP A 105 -6.13 8.72 -30.46
N GLY A 106 -6.31 8.52 -29.16
CA GLY A 106 -5.35 8.85 -28.12
C GLY A 106 -5.54 10.22 -27.48
N ALA A 107 -6.40 11.10 -27.98
CA ALA A 107 -6.61 12.39 -27.35
C ALA A 107 -7.19 12.26 -25.94
N VAL A 108 -6.67 13.04 -25.00
CA VAL A 108 -7.07 13.02 -23.59
C VAL A 108 -7.48 14.43 -23.16
N PRO A 109 -8.59 14.60 -22.43
CA PRO A 109 -8.87 15.85 -21.73
C PRO A 109 -7.73 16.21 -20.76
N ASP A 110 -7.31 17.47 -20.78
CA ASP A 110 -6.14 17.95 -20.00
C ASP A 110 -6.21 17.55 -18.53
N TRP A 111 -7.38 17.69 -17.91
CA TRP A 111 -7.58 17.40 -16.48
C TRP A 111 -7.29 15.94 -16.11
N LEU A 112 -7.48 14.99 -17.03
CA LEU A 112 -7.36 13.56 -16.73
C LEU A 112 -5.89 13.14 -16.57
N SER A 113 -4.96 13.84 -17.23
CA SER A 113 -3.53 13.52 -17.18
C SER A 113 -2.94 13.81 -15.80
N GLY A 114 -2.57 12.75 -15.07
CA GLY A 114 -2.07 12.83 -13.69
C GLY A 114 -3.13 13.14 -12.66
N ALA A 115 -4.40 12.92 -12.99
CA ALA A 115 -5.48 13.03 -12.05
C ALA A 115 -5.34 11.94 -10.96
N PRO A 116 -5.60 12.28 -9.68
CA PRO A 116 -5.59 11.27 -8.63
C PRO A 116 -6.70 10.25 -8.83
N ALA A 117 -6.55 9.06 -8.24
CA ALA A 117 -7.57 8.04 -8.29
C ALA A 117 -8.93 8.55 -7.75
N GLY A 118 -10.00 8.31 -8.52
CA GLY A 118 -11.36 8.75 -8.22
C GLY A 118 -11.67 10.19 -8.66
N ALA A 119 -10.79 10.87 -9.40
CA ALA A 119 -11.17 12.14 -10.00
C ALA A 119 -12.33 11.96 -11.00
N THR A 120 -13.42 12.68 -10.79
CA THR A 120 -14.62 12.62 -11.66
C THR A 120 -14.69 13.79 -12.66
N GLY A 121 -13.83 14.79 -12.47
CA GLY A 121 -13.71 15.95 -13.35
C GLY A 121 -12.66 16.94 -12.86
N PRO A 122 -12.47 18.07 -13.57
CA PRO A 122 -11.46 19.08 -13.23
C PRO A 122 -11.59 19.58 -11.79
N GLY A 123 -10.53 19.45 -10.99
CA GLY A 123 -10.49 19.91 -9.59
C GLY A 123 -11.45 19.19 -8.63
N ALA A 124 -12.17 18.15 -9.07
CA ALA A 124 -13.13 17.39 -8.26
C ALA A 124 -12.59 15.98 -7.98
N ALA A 125 -12.24 15.71 -6.73
CA ALA A 125 -11.95 14.35 -6.25
C ALA A 125 -13.19 13.78 -5.54
N ASP A 126 -13.42 12.47 -5.68
CA ASP A 126 -14.65 11.81 -5.23
C ASP A 126 -14.96 11.87 -3.72
N SER A 127 -16.21 11.48 -3.43
CA SER A 127 -16.85 11.38 -2.11
C SER A 127 -16.21 10.34 -1.18
N PRO A 128 -16.44 10.40 0.15
CA PRO A 128 -15.85 9.48 1.14
C PRO A 128 -16.23 8.01 0.88
N GLY A 129 -15.28 7.27 0.29
CA GLY A 129 -15.34 5.85 -0.09
C GLY A 129 -14.07 5.47 -0.87
N GLY A 130 -13.77 4.18 -1.03
CA GLY A 130 -12.67 3.74 -1.87
C GLY A 130 -12.97 3.97 -3.36
N PRO A 131 -12.03 4.48 -4.18
CA PRO A 131 -12.33 4.84 -5.56
C PRO A 131 -12.60 3.61 -6.43
N VAL A 132 -13.51 3.78 -7.39
CA VAL A 132 -13.78 2.79 -8.45
C VAL A 132 -13.15 3.29 -9.74
N LEU A 133 -12.22 2.53 -10.30
CA LEU A 133 -11.49 2.88 -11.51
C LEU A 133 -11.80 1.88 -12.62
N THR A 134 -12.09 2.35 -13.83
CA THR A 134 -12.16 1.47 -14.99
C THR A 134 -10.74 1.10 -15.44
N GLU A 135 -10.43 -0.19 -15.46
CA GLU A 135 -9.09 -0.72 -15.71
C GLU A 135 -9.09 -1.74 -16.85
N ARG A 136 -8.03 -1.71 -17.66
CA ARG A 136 -7.75 -2.73 -18.66
C ARG A 136 -6.66 -3.65 -18.13
N LEU A 137 -6.99 -4.94 -18.03
CA LEU A 137 -6.05 -5.99 -17.65
C LEU A 137 -5.73 -6.85 -18.87
N VAL A 138 -4.45 -6.95 -19.19
CA VAL A 138 -3.92 -7.89 -20.18
C VAL A 138 -3.48 -9.14 -19.44
N VAL A 139 -4.01 -10.28 -19.87
CA VAL A 139 -3.84 -11.56 -19.18
C VAL A 139 -3.08 -12.55 -20.06
N ASP A 140 -2.17 -13.30 -19.44
CA ASP A 140 -1.51 -14.45 -20.07
C ASP A 140 -2.22 -15.74 -19.65
N VAL A 141 -2.98 -16.31 -20.58
CA VAL A 141 -3.71 -17.58 -20.40
C VAL A 141 -2.82 -18.81 -20.57
N ASP A 142 -1.57 -18.62 -21.02
CA ASP A 142 -0.61 -19.70 -21.21
C ASP A 142 0.34 -19.85 -20.00
N ALA A 143 0.23 -18.99 -18.98
CA ALA A 143 1.14 -18.94 -17.83
C ALA A 143 1.18 -20.24 -16.98
N PHE A 144 0.17 -21.11 -17.08
CA PHE A 144 0.07 -22.36 -16.31
C PHE A 144 0.49 -23.61 -17.10
N GLY A 145 1.05 -23.43 -18.30
CA GLY A 145 1.56 -24.52 -19.14
C GLY A 145 0.50 -25.22 -19.99
N GLN A 146 0.98 -26.15 -20.82
CA GLN A 146 0.24 -26.69 -21.98
C GLN A 146 -1.08 -27.40 -21.63
N ASN A 147 -1.23 -27.92 -20.41
CA ASN A 147 -2.46 -28.61 -19.98
C ASN A 147 -3.60 -27.65 -19.58
N PHE A 148 -3.29 -26.38 -19.36
CA PHE A 148 -4.25 -25.34 -18.99
C PHE A 148 -4.45 -24.30 -20.10
N SER A 149 -3.50 -24.19 -21.04
CA SER A 149 -3.61 -23.35 -22.23
C SER A 149 -4.84 -23.68 -23.07
N LEU A 150 -5.57 -22.64 -23.47
CA LEU A 150 -6.68 -22.77 -24.42
C LEU A 150 -6.17 -22.99 -25.85
N THR A 151 -6.93 -23.75 -26.64
CA THR A 151 -6.70 -23.78 -28.09
C THR A 151 -7.00 -22.40 -28.70
N ARG A 152 -6.22 -21.98 -29.72
CA ARG A 152 -6.42 -20.70 -30.43
C ARG A 152 -7.87 -20.51 -30.90
N VAL A 153 -8.46 -21.57 -31.45
CA VAL A 153 -9.87 -21.58 -31.91
C VAL A 153 -10.85 -21.22 -30.79
N ARG A 154 -10.61 -21.71 -29.57
CA ARG A 154 -11.47 -21.40 -28.42
C ARG A 154 -11.26 -19.97 -27.94
N LEU A 155 -10.02 -19.51 -27.87
CA LEU A 155 -9.71 -18.12 -27.49
C LEU A 155 -10.34 -17.13 -28.48
N ASP A 156 -10.24 -17.39 -29.78
CA ASP A 156 -10.86 -16.55 -30.81
C ASP A 156 -12.39 -16.51 -30.70
N ARG A 157 -13.02 -17.64 -30.36
CA ARG A 157 -14.47 -17.67 -30.08
C ARG A 157 -14.86 -16.86 -28.85
N LEU A 158 -14.04 -16.86 -27.79
CA LEU A 158 -14.29 -16.06 -26.59
C LEU A 158 -14.22 -14.56 -26.91
N ARG A 159 -13.23 -14.15 -27.70
CA ARG A 159 -13.03 -12.76 -28.16
C ARG A 159 -14.16 -12.28 -29.05
N GLN A 160 -14.54 -13.07 -30.06
CA GLN A 160 -15.61 -12.71 -31.00
C GLN A 160 -16.97 -12.51 -30.32
N ARG A 161 -17.23 -13.22 -29.22
CA ARG A 161 -18.47 -13.09 -28.46
C ARG A 161 -18.52 -11.84 -27.58
N GLY A 162 -17.39 -11.20 -27.29
CA GLY A 162 -17.32 -9.95 -26.53
C GLY A 162 -17.87 -10.02 -25.09
N ARG A 163 -18.17 -11.22 -24.59
CA ARG A 163 -18.85 -11.45 -23.30
C ARG A 163 -17.89 -11.63 -22.12
N TRP A 164 -16.68 -12.11 -22.40
CA TRP A 164 -15.70 -12.51 -21.37
C TRP A 164 -14.35 -11.84 -21.52
N LEU A 165 -14.04 -11.39 -22.74
CA LEU A 165 -12.88 -10.60 -23.10
C LEU A 165 -13.36 -9.61 -24.16
N ASN A 166 -12.71 -8.45 -24.27
CA ASN A 166 -12.94 -7.55 -25.39
C ASN A 166 -12.38 -8.14 -26.71
N ALA A 167 -12.55 -7.42 -27.82
CA ALA A 167 -12.08 -7.86 -29.14
C ALA A 167 -10.55 -8.14 -29.19
N ASP A 168 -9.80 -7.39 -28.38
CA ASP A 168 -8.35 -7.53 -28.25
C ASP A 168 -7.96 -8.72 -27.37
N GLY A 169 -8.88 -9.29 -26.58
CA GLY A 169 -8.58 -10.37 -25.63
C GLY A 169 -8.19 -9.88 -24.25
N HIS A 170 -8.56 -8.64 -23.88
CA HIS A 170 -8.31 -8.05 -22.57
C HIS A 170 -9.57 -8.07 -21.69
N LEU A 171 -9.36 -8.03 -20.38
CA LEU A 171 -10.43 -7.80 -19.41
C LEU A 171 -10.57 -6.30 -19.17
N LEU A 172 -11.79 -5.79 -19.34
CA LEU A 172 -12.17 -4.46 -18.91
C LEU A 172 -13.09 -4.63 -17.70
N LEU A 173 -12.77 -3.98 -16.59
CA LEU A 173 -13.53 -4.07 -15.34
C LEU A 173 -13.49 -2.77 -14.56
N ASP A 174 -14.43 -2.63 -13.64
CA ASP A 174 -14.44 -1.53 -12.66
C ASP A 174 -13.80 -2.05 -11.37
N ALA A 175 -12.62 -1.53 -11.04
CA ALA A 175 -11.79 -1.93 -9.91
C ALA A 175 -12.11 -1.07 -8.69
N HIS A 176 -12.68 -1.68 -7.66
CA HIS A 176 -12.93 -1.06 -6.37
C HIS A 176 -11.69 -1.18 -5.47
N TYR A 177 -11.06 -0.06 -5.15
CA TYR A 177 -9.97 0.02 -4.18
C TYR A 177 -10.51 0.21 -2.77
N ALA A 178 -9.81 -0.27 -1.74
CA ALA A 178 -10.27 -0.10 -0.37
C ALA A 178 -10.12 1.36 0.10
N THR A 179 -9.06 2.05 -0.33
CA THR A 179 -8.82 3.47 -0.05
C THR A 179 -8.24 4.16 -1.28
N ARG A 180 -8.32 5.49 -1.32
CA ARG A 180 -7.63 6.28 -2.36
C ARG A 180 -6.12 6.08 -2.33
N ARG A 181 -5.53 5.98 -1.13
CA ARG A 181 -4.09 5.71 -0.98
C ARG A 181 -3.70 4.40 -1.66
N ASP A 182 -4.55 3.39 -1.62
CA ASP A 182 -4.28 2.09 -2.26
C ASP A 182 -4.29 2.19 -3.78
N ALA A 183 -5.14 3.06 -4.32
CA ALA A 183 -5.25 3.31 -5.76
C ALA A 183 -4.09 4.16 -6.31
N ASP A 184 -3.46 4.98 -5.46
CA ASP A 184 -2.31 5.80 -5.81
C ASP A 184 -0.95 5.05 -5.59
N LEU A 185 -0.95 3.81 -5.11
CA LEU A 185 0.27 2.99 -4.96
C LEU A 185 0.84 2.59 -6.33
N ASP A 186 2.16 2.47 -6.41
CA ASP A 186 2.79 1.79 -7.55
C ASP A 186 2.43 0.30 -7.57
N GLU A 187 2.51 -0.31 -8.75
CA GLU A 187 2.04 -1.67 -8.98
C GLU A 187 2.80 -2.74 -8.16
N THR A 188 4.06 -2.48 -7.79
CA THR A 188 4.86 -3.39 -6.96
C THR A 188 4.41 -3.31 -5.50
N SER A 189 4.23 -2.10 -4.98
CA SER A 189 3.69 -1.86 -3.63
C SER A 189 2.26 -2.38 -3.48
N PHE A 190 1.41 -2.18 -4.49
CA PHE A 190 0.04 -2.69 -4.49
C PHE A 190 0.01 -4.22 -4.51
N TYR A 191 0.92 -4.87 -5.26
CA TYR A 191 1.04 -6.32 -5.25
C TYR A 191 1.54 -6.90 -3.92
N ALA A 192 2.52 -6.25 -3.28
CA ALA A 192 2.97 -6.64 -1.95
C ALA A 192 1.81 -6.61 -0.94
N ARG A 193 1.02 -5.52 -0.95
CA ARG A 193 -0.17 -5.40 -0.11
C ARG A 193 -1.23 -6.46 -0.44
N TYR A 194 -1.46 -6.74 -1.71
CA TYR A 194 -2.36 -7.80 -2.15
C TYR A 194 -1.92 -9.17 -1.58
N LEU A 195 -0.64 -9.52 -1.69
CA LEU A 195 -0.10 -10.79 -1.19
C LEU A 195 -0.12 -10.88 0.35
N LEU A 196 0.03 -9.77 1.07
CA LEU A 196 -0.03 -9.76 2.53
C LEU A 196 -1.47 -9.86 3.08
N THR A 197 -2.45 -9.59 2.22
CA THR A 197 -3.88 -9.60 2.57
C THR A 197 -4.62 -10.73 1.85
N ARG A 198 -5.15 -10.51 0.64
CA ARG A 198 -5.96 -11.51 -0.09
C ARG A 198 -5.15 -12.67 -0.65
N GLY A 199 -3.93 -12.42 -1.12
CA GLY A 199 -3.04 -13.43 -1.65
C GLY A 199 -2.25 -14.18 -0.58
N ARG A 200 -2.58 -13.97 0.71
CA ARG A 200 -1.78 -14.45 1.83
C ARG A 200 -1.61 -15.96 1.87
N ASP A 201 -2.67 -16.70 1.54
CA ASP A 201 -2.59 -18.15 1.50
C ASP A 201 -1.65 -18.65 0.39
N GLN A 202 -1.58 -17.93 -0.74
CA GLN A 202 -0.62 -18.23 -1.80
C GLN A 202 0.81 -17.93 -1.34
N LEU A 203 1.02 -16.79 -0.67
CA LEU A 203 2.32 -16.37 -0.14
C LEU A 203 2.85 -17.33 0.94
N LEU A 204 1.97 -17.84 1.81
CA LEU A 204 2.35 -18.73 2.92
C LEU A 204 2.21 -20.21 2.57
N SER A 205 1.77 -20.53 1.36
CA SER A 205 1.56 -21.90 0.88
C SER A 205 2.82 -22.74 1.08
N THR A 206 2.69 -23.83 1.83
CA THR A 206 3.78 -24.81 2.00
C THR A 206 4.12 -25.54 0.70
N ALA A 207 3.26 -25.42 -0.32
CA ALA A 207 3.49 -25.99 -1.64
C ALA A 207 4.43 -25.11 -2.49
N ALA A 208 4.62 -23.83 -2.14
CA ALA A 208 5.62 -23.00 -2.80
C ALA A 208 7.03 -23.63 -2.64
N PRO A 209 7.90 -23.57 -3.67
CA PRO A 209 9.27 -24.09 -3.57
C PRO A 209 10.06 -23.55 -2.38
N MET A 210 9.76 -22.32 -1.94
CA MET A 210 10.37 -21.69 -0.77
C MET A 210 9.37 -20.76 -0.06
N PRO A 211 8.49 -21.31 0.79
CA PRO A 211 7.52 -20.51 1.55
C PRO A 211 8.25 -19.51 2.45
N LEU A 212 7.75 -18.28 2.57
CA LEU A 212 8.38 -17.25 3.40
C LEU A 212 8.43 -17.66 4.88
N THR A 213 7.45 -18.46 5.31
CA THR A 213 7.39 -19.09 6.64
C THR A 213 8.59 -19.99 6.93
N THR A 214 9.21 -20.59 5.92
CA THR A 214 10.41 -21.43 6.06
C THR A 214 11.69 -20.59 6.12
N VAL A 215 11.66 -19.39 5.51
CA VAL A 215 12.80 -18.46 5.46
C VAL A 215 12.91 -17.62 6.73
N LEU A 216 11.77 -17.26 7.32
CA LEU A 216 11.68 -16.40 8.49
C LEU A 216 11.73 -17.21 9.81
N SER A 217 12.37 -16.66 10.84
CA SER A 217 12.44 -17.26 12.17
C SER A 217 11.06 -17.28 12.86
N ASP A 218 10.91 -18.11 13.90
CA ASP A 218 9.67 -18.18 14.70
C ASP A 218 9.38 -16.86 15.46
N GLU A 219 10.38 -15.97 15.52
CA GLU A 219 10.30 -14.65 16.15
C GLU A 219 9.89 -13.54 15.15
N ALA A 220 9.83 -13.84 13.85
CA ALA A 220 9.46 -12.87 12.83
C ALA A 220 7.95 -12.59 12.86
N GLY A 221 7.57 -11.33 13.04
CA GLY A 221 6.19 -10.86 12.97
C GLY A 221 5.77 -10.37 11.58
N GLU A 222 4.59 -9.75 11.49
CA GLU A 222 4.03 -9.23 10.23
C GLU A 222 4.92 -8.16 9.58
N GLU A 223 5.59 -7.34 10.38
CA GLU A 223 6.52 -6.33 9.87
C GLU A 223 7.73 -6.98 9.19
N GLN A 224 8.27 -8.07 9.75
CA GLN A 224 9.37 -8.81 9.13
C GLN A 224 8.91 -9.57 7.89
N LEU A 225 7.69 -10.11 7.88
CA LEU A 225 7.10 -10.70 6.68
C LEU A 225 6.96 -9.66 5.55
N THR A 226 6.46 -8.47 5.90
CA THR A 226 6.33 -7.33 4.98
C THR A 226 7.69 -6.89 4.45
N GLY A 227 8.67 -6.70 5.34
CA GLY A 227 10.04 -6.34 4.98
C GLY A 227 10.73 -7.39 4.12
N ALA A 228 10.50 -8.68 4.40
CA ALA A 228 11.02 -9.79 3.60
C ALA A 228 10.44 -9.79 2.19
N LEU A 229 9.11 -9.65 2.06
CA LEU A 229 8.45 -9.61 0.77
C LEU A 229 8.93 -8.41 -0.07
N ASN A 230 8.94 -7.21 0.53
CA ASN A 230 9.43 -6.00 -0.11
C ASN A 230 10.90 -6.13 -0.52
N GLY A 231 11.75 -6.70 0.35
CA GLY A 231 13.16 -6.96 0.04
C GLY A 231 13.37 -7.93 -1.11
N ILE A 232 12.53 -8.96 -1.23
CA ILE A 232 12.58 -9.88 -2.39
C ILE A 232 12.13 -9.18 -3.67
N LEU A 233 11.01 -8.45 -3.64
CA LEU A 233 10.50 -7.71 -4.80
C LEU A 233 11.55 -6.70 -5.29
N GLN A 234 12.17 -5.95 -4.38
CA GLN A 234 13.25 -5.02 -4.71
C GLN A 234 14.46 -5.75 -5.30
N THR A 235 14.87 -6.89 -4.72
CA THR A 235 15.97 -7.69 -5.27
C THR A 235 15.70 -8.13 -6.71
N VAL A 236 14.47 -8.56 -7.01
CA VAL A 236 14.07 -8.94 -8.37
C VAL A 236 14.11 -7.74 -9.31
N ALA A 237 13.61 -6.58 -8.87
CA ALA A 237 13.67 -5.34 -9.64
C ALA A 237 15.12 -4.94 -9.97
N ASP A 238 16.01 -4.96 -8.98
CA ASP A 238 17.43 -4.62 -9.13
C ASP A 238 18.14 -5.56 -10.11
N VAL A 239 17.87 -6.87 -10.04
CA VAL A 239 18.42 -7.86 -10.99
C VAL A 239 17.98 -7.56 -12.42
N LEU A 240 16.68 -7.34 -12.64
CA LEU A 240 16.15 -7.06 -13.97
C LEU A 240 16.77 -5.79 -14.55
N ALA A 241 16.92 -4.75 -13.72
CA ALA A 241 17.54 -3.49 -14.09
C ALA A 241 19.06 -3.61 -14.37
N SER A 242 19.76 -4.54 -13.70
CA SER A 242 21.21 -4.73 -13.87
C SER A 242 21.60 -5.54 -15.11
N LEU A 243 20.64 -6.21 -15.77
CA LEU A 243 20.92 -7.09 -16.91
C LEU A 243 21.10 -6.29 -18.23
N PRO A 244 22.29 -6.29 -18.85
CA PRO A 244 22.59 -5.48 -20.04
C PRO A 244 21.88 -5.93 -21.33
N GLU A 245 21.23 -7.09 -21.32
CA GLU A 245 20.37 -7.56 -22.41
C GLU A 245 18.90 -7.13 -22.24
N LEU A 246 18.51 -6.65 -21.06
CA LEU A 246 17.13 -6.27 -20.73
C LEU A 246 16.94 -4.75 -20.64
N ARG A 247 15.84 -4.26 -21.19
CA ARG A 247 15.40 -2.88 -21.03
C ARG A 247 14.19 -2.83 -20.09
N MET A 248 14.19 -1.82 -19.23
CA MET A 248 13.09 -1.55 -18.29
C MET A 248 12.21 -0.41 -18.80
N TRP A 249 10.91 -0.54 -18.59
CA TRP A 249 9.93 0.56 -18.66
C TRP A 249 9.00 0.45 -17.46
N ARG A 250 9.13 1.33 -16.46
CA ARG A 250 8.21 1.40 -15.30
C ARG A 250 7.90 0.04 -14.65
N GLY A 251 8.94 -0.74 -14.35
CA GLY A 251 8.81 -2.07 -13.75
C GLY A 251 8.64 -3.22 -14.74
N TYR A 252 8.44 -2.94 -16.03
CA TYR A 252 8.34 -3.95 -17.09
C TYR A 252 9.68 -4.17 -17.78
N ALA A 253 10.20 -5.39 -17.69
CA ALA A 253 11.39 -5.84 -18.39
C ALA A 253 11.02 -6.47 -19.76
N PHE A 254 11.78 -6.14 -20.79
CA PHE A 254 11.73 -6.81 -22.09
C PHE A 254 13.13 -6.86 -22.70
N THR A 255 13.37 -7.81 -23.61
CA THR A 255 14.71 -7.96 -24.19
C THR A 255 15.04 -6.81 -25.15
N ARG A 256 16.29 -6.35 -25.17
CA ARG A 256 16.77 -5.43 -26.21
C ARG A 256 16.63 -6.04 -27.61
N ALA A 257 16.77 -7.37 -27.72
CA ALA A 257 16.58 -8.11 -28.97
C ALA A 257 15.14 -8.03 -29.51
N SER A 258 14.13 -8.15 -28.65
CA SER A 258 12.71 -8.02 -29.05
C SER A 258 12.37 -6.60 -29.47
N LEU A 259 12.91 -5.58 -28.80
CA LEU A 259 12.76 -4.20 -29.23
C LEU A 259 13.45 -3.97 -30.60
N ALA A 260 14.69 -4.42 -30.76
CA ALA A 260 15.42 -4.29 -32.01
C ALA A 260 14.71 -5.00 -33.18
N THR A 261 14.14 -6.18 -32.93
CA THR A 261 13.34 -6.92 -33.92
C THR A 261 12.11 -6.11 -34.35
N ARG A 262 11.37 -5.51 -33.40
CA ARG A 262 10.24 -4.64 -33.72
C ARG A 262 10.68 -3.41 -34.53
N LEU A 263 11.79 -2.78 -34.15
CA LEU A 263 12.29 -1.60 -34.85
C LEU A 263 12.76 -1.93 -36.28
N ALA A 264 13.22 -3.16 -36.53
CA ALA A 264 13.61 -3.63 -37.86
C ALA A 264 12.43 -4.10 -38.72
N ASP A 265 11.24 -4.31 -38.14
CA ASP A 265 10.05 -4.75 -38.86
C ASP A 265 9.52 -3.60 -39.74
N PRO A 266 9.38 -3.79 -41.08
CA PRO A 266 8.75 -2.80 -41.96
C PRO A 266 7.22 -2.82 -41.90
N GLY A 267 6.62 -3.80 -41.21
CA GLY A 267 5.18 -3.95 -41.02
C GLY A 267 4.58 -3.00 -39.99
N PRO A 268 3.28 -3.17 -39.66
CA PRO A 268 2.57 -2.29 -38.76
C PRO A 268 3.22 -2.28 -37.37
N LEU A 269 3.23 -1.13 -36.68
CA LEU A 269 3.91 -0.94 -35.38
C LEU A 269 5.41 -1.28 -35.39
N GLY A 270 6.01 -1.31 -36.57
CA GLY A 270 7.44 -1.43 -36.78
C GLY A 270 8.18 -0.10 -36.52
N GLY A 271 9.48 -0.05 -36.82
CA GLY A 271 10.31 1.13 -36.52
C GLY A 271 9.81 2.44 -37.14
N ASN A 272 9.32 2.37 -38.38
CA ASN A 272 8.79 3.54 -39.09
C ASN A 272 7.51 4.08 -38.44
N ASP A 273 6.59 3.18 -38.07
CA ASP A 273 5.31 3.57 -37.45
C ASP A 273 5.53 4.14 -36.06
N LEU A 274 6.38 3.51 -35.24
CA LEU A 274 6.67 4.00 -33.89
C LEU A 274 7.41 5.34 -33.90
N SER A 275 8.38 5.51 -34.80
CA SER A 275 9.08 6.80 -34.97
C SER A 275 8.13 7.88 -35.50
N GLY A 276 7.25 7.52 -36.45
CA GLY A 276 6.22 8.41 -36.99
C GLY A 276 5.18 8.81 -35.94
N LEU A 277 4.82 7.89 -35.05
CA LEU A 277 3.94 8.14 -33.89
C LEU A 277 4.59 9.13 -32.93
N ALA A 278 5.87 8.94 -32.58
CA ALA A 278 6.60 9.85 -31.69
C ALA A 278 6.71 11.26 -32.25
N ALA A 279 7.15 11.40 -33.51
CA ALA A 279 7.17 12.69 -34.19
C ALA A 279 5.77 13.29 -34.37
N GLY A 280 4.76 12.44 -34.57
CA GLY A 280 3.36 12.83 -34.66
C GLY A 280 2.84 13.47 -33.38
N MET A 281 3.12 12.87 -32.22
CA MET A 281 2.75 13.39 -30.90
C MET A 281 3.41 14.73 -30.57
N ALA A 282 4.66 14.95 -30.98
CA ALA A 282 5.28 16.27 -30.83
C ALA A 282 4.56 17.33 -31.68
N ARG A 283 4.23 16.99 -32.93
CA ARG A 283 3.61 17.92 -33.88
C ARG A 283 2.17 18.32 -33.55
N THR A 284 1.45 17.59 -32.70
CA THR A 284 0.06 17.94 -32.36
C THR A 284 -0.06 19.28 -31.64
N ALA A 285 0.97 19.71 -30.91
CA ALA A 285 1.02 21.02 -30.27
C ALA A 285 1.42 22.16 -31.23
N VAL A 286 1.91 21.85 -32.44
CA VAL A 286 2.41 22.86 -33.39
C VAL A 286 1.25 23.42 -34.22
N PRO A 287 1.00 24.75 -34.20
CA PRO A 287 -0.06 25.37 -35.00
C PRO A 287 0.17 25.23 -36.51
N LEU A 288 -0.88 24.84 -37.26
CA LEU A 288 -0.85 24.72 -38.72
C LEU A 288 -0.55 26.05 -39.45
N ARG A 289 -0.77 27.20 -38.80
CA ARG A 289 -0.47 28.54 -39.33
C ARG A 289 0.33 29.33 -38.30
N ARG A 290 1.59 29.67 -38.62
CA ARG A 290 2.39 30.60 -37.82
C ARG A 290 1.82 32.01 -37.99
N GLY A 291 1.11 32.49 -36.99
CA GLY A 291 0.68 33.88 -36.93
C GLY A 291 1.88 34.82 -36.92
N ARG A 292 1.71 36.06 -37.42
CA ARG A 292 2.74 37.13 -37.34
C ARG A 292 2.97 37.65 -35.91
N TRP A 293 2.20 37.17 -34.94
CA TRP A 293 2.16 37.62 -33.54
C TRP A 293 2.63 36.51 -32.60
N THR A 294 2.88 36.85 -31.33
CA THR A 294 3.42 35.95 -30.29
C THR A 294 2.75 34.57 -30.34
N PRO A 295 3.52 33.47 -30.44
CA PRO A 295 2.95 32.13 -30.57
C PRO A 295 2.06 31.81 -29.38
N GLU A 296 0.81 31.44 -29.64
CA GLU A 296 -0.14 31.03 -28.62
C GLU A 296 0.28 29.69 -28.03
N ARG A 297 0.33 29.63 -26.69
CA ARG A 297 0.72 28.42 -25.97
C ARG A 297 -0.31 27.33 -26.20
N THR A 298 0.11 26.23 -26.80
CA THR A 298 -0.70 25.07 -27.13
C THR A 298 -0.15 23.85 -26.39
N ILE A 299 -1.04 23.14 -25.70
CA ILE A 299 -0.70 21.92 -24.96
C ILE A 299 -1.62 20.82 -25.47
N THR A 300 -1.07 19.63 -25.69
CA THR A 300 -1.83 18.45 -26.07
C THR A 300 -1.39 17.24 -25.25
N TYR A 301 -2.36 16.39 -24.90
CA TYR A 301 -2.17 15.18 -24.12
C TYR A 301 -2.60 13.97 -24.95
N THR A 302 -1.70 13.00 -25.11
CA THR A 302 -1.94 11.81 -25.94
C THR A 302 -1.64 10.52 -25.18
N ALA A 303 -2.63 9.66 -25.02
CA ALA A 303 -2.50 8.31 -24.48
C ALA A 303 -1.94 7.33 -25.52
N VAL A 304 -0.91 6.57 -25.16
CA VAL A 304 -0.18 5.68 -26.07
C VAL A 304 -1.02 4.50 -26.54
N GLY A 305 -1.72 3.82 -25.64
CA GLY A 305 -2.52 2.63 -25.90
C GLY A 305 -3.56 2.84 -27.00
N PRO A 306 -4.52 3.77 -26.84
CA PRO A 306 -5.49 4.09 -27.90
C PRO A 306 -4.81 4.60 -29.18
N ARG A 307 -3.71 5.36 -29.06
CA ARG A 307 -2.96 5.83 -30.23
C ARG A 307 -2.39 4.70 -31.08
N LEU A 308 -1.98 3.58 -30.49
CA LEU A 308 -1.48 2.44 -31.27
C LEU A 308 -2.57 1.84 -32.17
N HIS A 309 -3.84 1.93 -31.79
CA HIS A 309 -4.95 1.48 -32.63
C HIS A 309 -5.19 2.38 -33.85
N SER A 310 -4.67 3.62 -33.87
CA SER A 310 -4.74 4.49 -35.04
C SER A 310 -3.73 4.10 -36.13
N VAL A 311 -2.77 3.24 -35.82
CA VAL A 311 -1.81 2.74 -36.80
C VAL A 311 -2.52 1.74 -37.72
N ARG A 312 -2.35 1.96 -39.03
CA ARG A 312 -3.00 1.15 -40.05
C ARG A 312 -2.58 -0.32 -39.90
N ASP A 313 -3.56 -1.23 -39.96
CA ASP A 313 -3.35 -2.68 -39.91
C ASP A 313 -2.65 -3.20 -38.62
N ALA A 314 -2.62 -2.39 -37.55
CA ALA A 314 -1.98 -2.73 -36.27
C ALA A 314 -2.79 -3.72 -35.41
N ALA A 315 -4.10 -3.84 -35.65
CA ALA A 315 -5.01 -4.65 -34.81
C ALA A 315 -4.51 -6.07 -34.51
N PRO A 316 -3.92 -6.85 -35.44
CA PRO A 316 -3.42 -8.19 -35.14
C PRO A 316 -2.28 -8.23 -34.12
N GLN A 317 -1.48 -7.17 -34.01
CA GLN A 317 -0.38 -7.08 -33.06
C GLN A 317 -0.80 -6.59 -31.67
N LEU A 318 -1.98 -6.00 -31.57
CA LEU A 318 -2.57 -5.48 -30.33
C LEU A 318 -3.47 -6.51 -29.63
N VAL A 319 -3.38 -7.78 -30.03
CA VAL A 319 -4.16 -8.87 -29.45
C VAL A 319 -3.43 -9.49 -28.26
N GLY A 320 -4.15 -9.66 -27.15
CA GLY A 320 -3.70 -10.32 -25.94
C GLY A 320 -2.42 -9.70 -25.42
N VAL A 321 -1.46 -10.55 -25.06
CA VAL A 321 -0.16 -10.09 -24.54
C VAL A 321 0.66 -9.24 -25.53
N GLY A 322 0.34 -9.28 -26.83
CA GLY A 322 0.98 -8.43 -27.84
C GLY A 322 0.75 -6.94 -27.62
N TYR A 323 -0.40 -6.57 -27.06
CA TYR A 323 -0.73 -5.19 -26.69
C TYR A 323 0.28 -4.61 -25.69
N ALA A 324 0.53 -5.35 -24.59
CA ALA A 324 1.47 -4.93 -23.56
C ALA A 324 2.88 -4.70 -24.12
N THR A 325 3.35 -5.61 -24.99
CA THR A 325 4.64 -5.47 -25.69
C THR A 325 4.67 -4.21 -26.56
N ALA A 326 3.60 -3.94 -27.32
CA ALA A 326 3.52 -2.77 -28.17
C ALA A 326 3.53 -1.47 -27.36
N VAL A 327 2.79 -1.40 -26.25
CA VAL A 327 2.76 -0.22 -25.37
C VAL A 327 4.11 0.05 -24.71
N CYS A 328 4.76 -0.99 -24.15
CA CYS A 328 6.10 -0.84 -23.55
C CYS A 328 7.14 -0.40 -24.57
N HIS A 329 7.13 -0.99 -25.78
CA HIS A 329 8.05 -0.61 -26.84
C HIS A 329 7.78 0.81 -27.36
N ALA A 330 6.51 1.20 -27.53
CA ALA A 330 6.15 2.53 -28.01
C ALA A 330 6.61 3.62 -27.02
N ASN A 331 6.38 3.42 -25.72
CA ASN A 331 6.88 4.32 -24.69
C ASN A 331 8.42 4.39 -24.64
N ALA A 332 9.09 3.25 -24.80
CA ALA A 332 10.54 3.20 -24.87
C ALA A 332 11.11 3.98 -26.08
N VAL A 333 10.42 3.93 -27.22
CA VAL A 333 10.75 4.71 -28.42
C VAL A 333 10.44 6.20 -28.24
N LEU A 334 9.32 6.54 -27.60
CA LEU A 334 8.96 7.93 -27.28
C LEU A 334 10.01 8.57 -26.37
N SER A 335 10.46 7.86 -25.34
CA SER A 335 11.55 8.29 -24.46
C SER A 335 12.85 8.50 -25.24
N ASP A 336 13.24 7.55 -26.09
CA ASP A 336 14.45 7.68 -26.90
C ASP A 336 14.35 8.86 -27.88
N TYR A 337 13.20 9.05 -28.52
CA TYR A 337 12.94 10.16 -29.43
C TYR A 337 13.03 11.51 -28.71
N ALA A 338 12.33 11.65 -27.58
CA ALA A 338 12.31 12.88 -26.79
C ALA A 338 13.72 13.25 -26.26
N ARG A 339 14.57 12.27 -25.95
CA ARG A 339 15.95 12.52 -25.51
C ARG A 339 16.92 12.78 -26.66
N ARG A 340 16.80 12.02 -27.75
CA ARG A 340 17.77 12.03 -28.85
C ARG A 340 17.58 13.21 -29.79
N GLU A 341 16.33 13.60 -30.04
CA GLU A 341 16.00 14.64 -31.01
C GLU A 341 15.85 16.03 -30.37
N ALA A 342 15.85 16.11 -29.03
CA ALA A 342 15.83 17.37 -28.33
C ALA A 342 17.22 18.02 -28.35
N ASP A 343 17.25 19.35 -28.48
CA ASP A 343 18.47 20.12 -28.32
C ASP A 343 18.98 20.00 -26.88
N GLU A 344 20.26 19.63 -26.72
CA GLU A 344 20.85 19.33 -25.41
C GLU A 344 20.86 20.53 -24.45
N THR A 345 20.83 21.76 -24.97
CA THR A 345 20.90 22.97 -24.16
C THR A 345 19.52 23.42 -23.69
N THR A 346 18.52 23.31 -24.57
CA THR A 346 17.17 23.82 -24.33
C THR A 346 16.20 22.73 -23.89
N GLY A 347 16.48 21.47 -24.20
CA GLY A 347 15.57 20.33 -24.00
C GLY A 347 14.40 20.30 -24.97
N LEU A 348 14.47 21.05 -26.08
CA LEU A 348 13.35 21.27 -26.99
C LEU A 348 13.56 20.52 -28.30
N LEU A 349 12.48 19.94 -28.83
CA LEU A 349 12.42 19.35 -30.15
C LEU A 349 12.36 20.46 -31.23
N THR A 350 12.41 20.02 -32.49
CA THR A 350 12.15 20.92 -33.63
C THR A 350 10.82 21.64 -33.46
N ASP A 351 10.75 22.87 -33.95
CA ASP A 351 9.59 23.76 -33.84
C ASP A 351 9.26 24.19 -32.41
N ASP A 352 10.24 24.22 -31.50
CA ASP A 352 10.08 24.75 -30.14
C ASP A 352 9.05 23.96 -29.31
N VAL A 353 9.04 22.64 -29.49
CA VAL A 353 8.12 21.72 -28.79
C VAL A 353 8.84 21.00 -27.66
N HIS A 354 8.22 20.91 -26.50
CA HIS A 354 8.65 20.02 -25.43
C HIS A 354 7.72 18.81 -25.31
N LEU A 355 8.27 17.60 -25.39
CA LEU A 355 7.55 16.33 -25.28
C LEU A 355 7.99 15.56 -24.03
N ARG A 356 7.06 15.23 -23.14
CA ARG A 356 7.35 14.46 -21.90
C ARG A 356 6.23 13.50 -21.53
N LEU A 357 6.53 12.51 -20.71
CA LEU A 357 5.53 11.73 -19.98
C LEU A 357 4.90 12.62 -18.90
N ASP A 358 3.57 12.57 -18.79
CA ASP A 358 2.82 13.32 -17.78
C ASP A 358 2.06 12.39 -16.82
N ASP A 359 1.49 11.30 -17.34
CA ASP A 359 0.81 10.25 -16.59
C ASP A 359 1.33 8.87 -17.04
N PRO A 360 1.85 8.02 -16.14
CA PRO A 360 2.38 6.72 -16.52
C PRO A 360 1.33 5.61 -16.66
N TRP A 361 0.09 5.83 -16.19
CA TRP A 361 -0.91 4.79 -15.95
C TRP A 361 -2.09 4.84 -16.91
N GLN A 362 -2.68 6.02 -17.16
CA GLN A 362 -3.86 6.10 -18.02
C GLN A 362 -3.55 5.75 -19.48
N GLY A 363 -4.37 4.88 -20.07
CA GLY A 363 -4.29 4.51 -21.48
C GLY A 363 -2.89 4.08 -21.94
N GLY A 364 -2.14 3.43 -21.06
CA GLY A 364 -0.79 2.94 -21.34
C GLY A 364 0.32 4.00 -21.29
N GLY A 365 0.01 5.16 -20.72
CA GLY A 365 0.89 6.31 -20.57
C GLY A 365 0.44 7.49 -21.42
N ILE A 366 0.32 8.67 -20.81
CA ILE A 366 -0.04 9.93 -21.46
C ILE A 366 1.21 10.79 -21.63
N TRP A 367 1.47 11.16 -22.88
CA TRP A 367 2.52 12.08 -23.24
C TRP A 367 1.95 13.47 -23.50
N ARG A 368 2.63 14.48 -22.96
CA ARG A 368 2.30 15.89 -23.07
C ARG A 368 3.26 16.56 -24.05
N ALA A 369 2.71 17.15 -25.11
CA ALA A 369 3.43 18.05 -26.00
C ALA A 369 3.02 19.50 -25.71
N GLU A 370 4.00 20.38 -25.55
CA GLU A 370 3.82 21.81 -25.29
C GLU A 370 4.59 22.64 -26.32
N HIS A 371 3.95 23.70 -26.82
CA HIS A 371 4.55 24.69 -27.70
C HIS A 371 4.04 26.10 -27.35
N PRO A 372 4.85 27.16 -27.42
CA PRO A 372 6.31 27.15 -27.58
C PRO A 372 6.99 26.86 -26.23
N GLY A 373 8.03 26.03 -26.25
CA GLY A 373 8.88 25.73 -25.11
C GLY A 373 8.18 25.00 -23.96
N SER A 374 8.84 24.97 -22.80
CA SER A 374 8.30 24.44 -21.55
C SER A 374 9.19 24.88 -20.38
N THR A 375 8.58 25.25 -19.25
CA THR A 375 9.32 25.52 -18.01
C THR A 375 9.95 24.26 -17.40
N TYR A 376 9.53 23.07 -17.86
CA TYR A 376 9.94 21.77 -17.34
C TYR A 376 10.96 21.05 -18.22
N ALA A 377 11.58 21.74 -19.18
CA ALA A 377 12.54 21.15 -20.11
C ALA A 377 13.82 20.61 -19.45
N HIS A 378 14.10 21.03 -18.21
CA HIS A 378 15.24 20.57 -17.40
C HIS A 378 14.94 19.30 -16.58
N VAL A 379 13.67 18.88 -16.50
CA VAL A 379 13.25 17.67 -15.78
C VAL A 379 13.30 16.51 -16.76
N ASP A 380 13.71 15.34 -16.29
CA ASP A 380 13.74 14.13 -17.09
C ASP A 380 12.39 13.89 -17.79
N VAL A 381 12.44 13.62 -19.11
CA VAL A 381 11.25 13.48 -19.96
C VAL A 381 10.39 12.26 -19.57
N THR A 382 10.94 11.31 -18.82
CA THR A 382 10.21 10.15 -18.33
C THR A 382 9.69 10.30 -16.92
N ASP A 383 10.03 11.36 -16.18
CA ASP A 383 9.45 11.63 -14.87
C ASP A 383 8.02 12.17 -15.03
N PRO A 384 6.99 11.58 -14.38
CA PRO A 384 5.62 12.02 -14.57
C PRO A 384 5.34 13.22 -13.67
N LEU A 385 4.70 14.27 -14.19
CA LEU A 385 4.46 15.50 -13.44
C LEU A 385 2.97 15.79 -13.18
N GLY A 386 2.05 15.07 -13.83
CA GLY A 386 0.62 15.30 -13.70
C GLY A 386 0.20 16.76 -13.92
N LEU A 387 0.86 17.43 -14.87
CA LEU A 387 0.65 18.85 -15.15
C LEU A 387 -0.77 19.13 -15.64
N GLY A 388 -1.38 18.16 -16.32
CA GLY A 388 -2.78 18.25 -16.75
C GLY A 388 -3.73 18.48 -15.57
N TRP A 389 -3.67 17.62 -14.55
CA TRP A 389 -4.44 17.77 -13.32
C TRP A 389 -4.05 19.03 -12.53
N LEU A 390 -2.75 19.28 -12.35
CA LEU A 390 -2.27 20.44 -11.58
C LEU A 390 -2.78 21.76 -12.14
N ALA A 391 -2.93 21.88 -13.46
CA ALA A 391 -3.47 23.08 -14.11
C ALA A 391 -4.96 23.32 -13.80
N THR A 392 -5.68 22.32 -13.31
CA THR A 392 -7.11 22.42 -12.94
C THR A 392 -7.33 22.87 -11.50
N LEU A 393 -6.28 22.82 -10.67
CA LEU A 393 -6.37 23.23 -9.28
C LEU A 393 -6.39 24.76 -9.16
N PRO A 394 -7.14 25.32 -8.20
CA PRO A 394 -7.15 26.76 -7.97
C PRO A 394 -5.72 27.26 -7.73
N THR A 395 -5.27 28.24 -8.52
CA THR A 395 -4.00 28.91 -8.27
C THR A 395 -4.13 29.64 -6.93
N ALA A 396 -3.52 29.12 -5.87
CA ALA A 396 -3.47 29.82 -4.59
C ALA A 396 -2.64 31.09 -4.76
N LEU A 397 -3.30 32.22 -5.02
CA LEU A 397 -2.68 33.53 -4.90
C LEU A 397 -2.31 33.75 -3.43
N PRO A 398 -1.09 34.22 -3.11
CA PRO A 398 -0.79 34.75 -1.79
C PRO A 398 -1.75 35.90 -1.50
N LYS A 399 -2.61 35.77 -0.49
CA LYS A 399 -3.46 36.87 -0.01
C LYS A 399 -2.58 37.91 0.68
N GLU A 400 -2.06 38.85 -0.09
CA GLU A 400 -1.59 40.13 0.44
C GLU A 400 -2.79 40.92 0.96
N LEU A 401 -2.70 41.28 2.25
CA LEU A 401 -3.18 42.51 2.88
C LEU A 401 -4.23 43.32 2.09
N SER A 402 -5.49 43.11 2.42
CA SER A 402 -6.52 44.15 2.27
C SER A 402 -7.45 44.09 3.48
N ALA A 403 -7.03 44.80 4.53
CA ALA A 403 -7.92 45.21 5.59
C ALA A 403 -8.82 46.33 5.06
N GLY A 404 -10.13 46.09 5.07
CA GLY A 404 -11.17 47.11 4.94
C GLY A 404 -12.10 47.02 6.16
N PRO A 405 -12.39 48.13 6.86
CA PRO A 405 -13.17 48.12 8.10
C PRO A 405 -14.67 48.38 7.87
N GLY A 406 -15.51 47.87 8.80
CA GLY A 406 -16.96 48.16 8.92
C GLY A 406 -17.82 47.06 8.29
N ASP A 407 -18.84 46.48 8.92
CA ASP A 407 -19.74 47.03 9.93
C ASP A 407 -20.25 45.96 10.89
N ARG A 408 -20.46 46.38 12.15
CA ARG A 408 -21.22 45.68 13.18
C ARG A 408 -22.71 46.03 13.01
N ALA A 409 -23.56 45.01 12.91
CA ALA A 409 -24.97 45.04 13.31
C ALA A 409 -25.32 43.61 13.75
N ASP A 410 -25.34 43.31 15.06
CA ASP A 410 -26.46 43.49 15.99
C ASP A 410 -27.66 42.58 15.64
N MET A 411 -27.91 41.61 16.53
CA MET A 411 -29.21 41.31 17.15
C MET A 411 -29.24 39.88 17.67
N GLY A 412 -29.36 39.78 19.00
CA GLY A 412 -29.54 38.54 19.72
C GLY A 412 -30.91 37.89 19.50
N ALA A 413 -30.91 36.57 19.62
CA ALA A 413 -32.06 35.77 20.02
C ALA A 413 -31.53 34.67 20.97
N PRO A 414 -32.26 34.33 22.05
CA PRO A 414 -31.76 33.43 23.07
C PRO A 414 -31.61 32.02 22.51
N ALA A 415 -30.41 31.44 22.65
CA ALA A 415 -30.17 30.05 22.27
C ALA A 415 -31.01 29.13 23.19
N PRO A 416 -31.76 28.15 22.65
CA PRO A 416 -32.48 27.18 23.45
C PRO A 416 -31.50 26.29 24.20
N GLU A 417 -31.73 26.09 25.50
CA GLU A 417 -30.96 25.19 26.37
C GLU A 417 -30.77 23.82 25.68
N LEU A 418 -29.50 23.47 25.50
CA LEU A 418 -29.03 22.26 24.85
C LEU A 418 -28.52 21.32 25.95
N GLU A 419 -29.20 20.18 26.09
CA GLU A 419 -28.86 19.12 27.03
C GLU A 419 -27.44 18.60 26.75
N VAL A 420 -26.59 18.64 27.77
CA VAL A 420 -25.24 18.05 27.73
C VAL A 420 -25.38 16.54 27.70
N ILE A 421 -25.40 15.96 26.51
CA ILE A 421 -25.18 14.53 26.34
C ILE A 421 -23.70 14.32 26.66
N GLN A 422 -23.40 13.88 27.89
CA GLN A 422 -22.11 13.28 28.19
C GLN A 422 -21.93 12.14 27.17
N PRO A 423 -20.92 12.19 26.29
CA PRO A 423 -20.66 11.06 25.42
C PRO A 423 -20.42 9.86 26.34
N LYS A 424 -21.23 8.80 26.18
CA LYS A 424 -20.92 7.51 26.78
C LYS A 424 -19.44 7.26 26.51
N LEU A 425 -18.67 6.95 27.54
CA LEU A 425 -17.34 6.41 27.36
C LEU A 425 -17.52 5.12 26.56
N ASP A 426 -17.42 5.21 25.25
CA ASP A 426 -17.28 4.05 24.39
C ASP A 426 -15.89 3.49 24.70
N ASP A 427 -15.88 2.52 25.62
CA ASP A 427 -14.72 1.66 25.90
C ASP A 427 -14.26 0.88 24.66
N GLU A 428 -14.98 0.99 23.53
CA GLU A 428 -14.75 0.27 22.29
C GLU A 428 -13.84 0.98 21.27
N SER A 429 -13.50 2.27 21.45
CA SER A 429 -12.70 3.04 20.46
C SER A 429 -11.20 2.68 20.38
N GLY A 430 -10.74 1.64 21.09
CA GLY A 430 -9.34 1.21 21.12
C GLY A 430 -8.99 0.03 20.20
N LEU A 431 -9.98 -0.62 19.58
CA LEU A 431 -9.75 -1.66 18.58
C LEU A 431 -9.54 -1.01 17.21
N HIS A 432 -8.36 -1.19 16.63
CA HIS A 432 -8.06 -0.68 15.28
C HIS A 432 -7.97 -1.78 14.23
N GLU A 433 -7.77 -3.03 14.64
CA GLU A 433 -7.61 -4.15 13.72
C GLU A 433 -7.89 -5.46 14.46
N PHE A 434 -8.67 -6.35 13.85
CA PHE A 434 -9.09 -7.61 14.45
C PHE A 434 -9.10 -8.69 13.37
N THR A 435 -8.25 -9.70 13.52
CA THR A 435 -8.09 -10.79 12.56
C THR A 435 -8.23 -12.13 13.26
N VAL A 436 -9.12 -12.97 12.74
CA VAL A 436 -9.40 -14.29 13.27
C VAL A 436 -9.12 -15.33 12.19
N THR A 437 -8.16 -16.22 12.45
CA THR A 437 -7.92 -17.42 11.64
C THR A 437 -8.43 -18.66 12.36
N ASP A 438 -8.38 -19.82 11.72
CA ASP A 438 -8.80 -21.09 12.33
C ASP A 438 -7.97 -21.47 13.57
N SER A 439 -6.71 -21.02 13.65
CA SER A 439 -5.75 -21.39 14.70
C SER A 439 -5.29 -20.24 15.60
N GLN A 440 -5.45 -18.98 15.19
CA GLN A 440 -4.91 -17.81 15.90
C GLN A 440 -5.83 -16.60 15.80
N VAL A 441 -5.84 -15.80 16.86
CA VAL A 441 -6.51 -14.50 16.94
C VAL A 441 -5.46 -13.41 17.12
N SER A 442 -5.52 -12.35 16.33
CA SER A 442 -4.73 -11.14 16.54
C SER A 442 -5.62 -9.91 16.65
N TRP A 443 -5.22 -8.97 17.49
CA TRP A 443 -5.91 -7.70 17.64
C TRP A 443 -4.94 -6.60 18.04
N THR A 444 -5.26 -5.38 17.62
CA THR A 444 -4.51 -4.19 18.02
C THR A 444 -5.31 -3.41 19.06
N GLN A 445 -4.69 -3.05 20.17
CA GLN A 445 -5.32 -2.34 21.28
C GLN A 445 -4.44 -1.19 21.77
N ALA A 446 -4.98 0.02 21.78
CA ALA A 446 -4.33 1.15 22.43
C ALA A 446 -4.61 1.14 23.94
N LEU A 447 -3.57 1.37 24.76
CA LEU A 447 -3.71 1.43 26.21
C LEU A 447 -4.19 2.80 26.66
N ARG A 448 -5.21 2.85 27.53
CA ARG A 448 -5.62 4.06 28.23
C ARG A 448 -4.83 4.21 29.52
N LEU A 449 -4.81 5.43 30.07
CA LEU A 449 -4.21 5.69 31.38
C LEU A 449 -4.81 4.81 32.47
N THR A 450 -6.13 4.54 32.42
CA THR A 450 -6.80 3.62 33.35
C THR A 450 -6.28 2.19 33.22
N HIS A 451 -5.94 1.72 32.03
CA HIS A 451 -5.38 0.36 31.84
C HIS A 451 -3.98 0.24 32.47
N LEU A 452 -3.20 1.31 32.39
CA LEU A 452 -1.85 1.38 32.96
C LEU A 452 -1.88 1.48 34.49
N VAL A 453 -2.82 2.26 35.05
CA VAL A 453 -2.98 2.47 36.49
C VAL A 453 -3.67 1.28 37.17
N ASP A 454 -4.70 0.73 36.55
CA ASP A 454 -5.48 -0.40 37.08
C ASP A 454 -4.83 -1.76 36.74
N GLU A 455 -3.63 -1.77 36.15
CA GLU A 455 -2.86 -2.99 35.87
C GLU A 455 -3.65 -4.06 35.09
N ARG A 456 -4.36 -3.61 34.05
CA ARG A 456 -5.26 -4.44 33.25
C ARG A 456 -5.07 -4.27 31.75
N LEU A 457 -5.35 -5.31 30.99
CA LEU A 457 -5.46 -5.29 29.53
C LEU A 457 -6.89 -5.69 29.15
N PRO A 458 -7.73 -4.78 28.63
CA PRO A 458 -9.04 -5.16 28.12
C PRO A 458 -8.90 -6.12 26.93
N LEU A 459 -9.81 -7.07 26.86
CA LEU A 459 -9.95 -8.00 25.77
C LEU A 459 -11.18 -7.64 24.94
N PRO A 460 -11.13 -7.74 23.61
CA PRO A 460 -12.33 -7.68 22.78
C PRO A 460 -13.35 -8.74 23.21
N ASP A 461 -14.63 -8.42 23.17
CA ASP A 461 -15.72 -9.33 23.59
C ASP A 461 -15.67 -10.69 22.88
N LEU A 462 -15.29 -10.69 21.60
CA LEU A 462 -15.14 -11.90 20.82
C LEU A 462 -13.99 -12.79 21.32
N ILE A 463 -12.88 -12.20 21.77
CA ILE A 463 -11.76 -12.94 22.37
C ILE A 463 -12.16 -13.47 23.75
N GLY A 464 -12.82 -12.65 24.55
CA GLY A 464 -13.39 -13.09 25.83
C GLY A 464 -14.32 -14.29 25.64
N THR A 465 -15.16 -14.27 24.60
CA THR A 465 -16.06 -15.38 24.25
C THR A 465 -15.29 -16.64 23.86
N GLN A 466 -14.33 -16.52 22.94
CA GLN A 466 -13.55 -17.69 22.50
C GLN A 466 -12.69 -18.28 23.63
N MET A 467 -12.11 -17.44 24.50
CA MET A 467 -11.36 -17.92 25.67
C MET A 467 -12.27 -18.69 26.63
N ARG A 468 -13.51 -18.23 26.84
CA ARG A 468 -14.51 -18.96 27.64
C ARG A 468 -14.85 -20.32 27.00
N ASP A 469 -15.09 -20.34 25.69
CA ASP A 469 -15.44 -21.57 24.95
C ASP A 469 -14.31 -22.61 24.98
N THR A 470 -13.05 -22.16 25.06
CA THR A 470 -11.88 -23.02 25.24
C THR A 470 -11.58 -23.42 26.69
N GLY A 471 -12.42 -23.04 27.65
CA GLY A 471 -12.29 -23.42 29.06
C GLY A 471 -11.21 -22.64 29.83
N LEU A 472 -10.79 -21.47 29.35
CA LEU A 472 -9.77 -20.64 30.02
C LEU A 472 -10.32 -19.73 31.11
N SER A 473 -11.61 -19.83 31.44
CA SER A 473 -12.22 -19.04 32.52
C SER A 473 -11.65 -19.43 33.89
N GLY A 474 -11.06 -18.46 34.59
CA GLY A 474 -10.44 -18.70 35.91
C GLY A 474 -9.08 -19.40 35.83
N VAL A 475 -8.49 -19.48 34.63
CA VAL A 475 -7.14 -20.01 34.41
C VAL A 475 -6.16 -18.84 34.33
N ARG A 476 -5.00 -19.00 34.96
CA ARG A 476 -3.86 -18.07 34.80
C ARG A 476 -3.22 -18.26 33.44
N LEU A 477 -3.20 -17.19 32.66
CA LEU A 477 -2.49 -17.16 31.37
C LEU A 477 -1.08 -16.62 31.57
N ARG A 478 -0.20 -16.92 30.62
CA ARG A 478 1.08 -16.26 30.50
C ARG A 478 0.98 -15.12 29.48
N LEU A 479 1.27 -13.91 29.90
CA LEU A 479 1.44 -12.78 29.00
C LEU A 479 2.94 -12.61 28.70
N ILE A 480 3.30 -12.64 27.43
CA ILE A 480 4.64 -12.34 26.95
C ILE A 480 4.60 -10.93 26.34
N LEU A 481 5.30 -9.99 26.98
CA LEU A 481 5.43 -8.62 26.51
C LEU A 481 6.77 -8.41 25.82
N SER A 482 6.72 -7.78 24.65
CA SER A 482 7.90 -7.29 23.94
C SER A 482 7.78 -5.78 23.74
N HIS A 483 8.82 -5.05 24.14
CA HIS A 483 8.88 -3.60 23.97
C HIS A 483 9.97 -3.27 22.96
N ASP A 484 9.58 -3.02 21.72
CA ASP A 484 10.53 -2.77 20.64
C ASP A 484 11.50 -1.62 20.97
N GLY A 485 12.77 -1.80 20.63
CA GLY A 485 13.88 -0.91 21.02
C GLY A 485 14.41 -1.10 22.45
N TYR A 486 13.74 -1.90 23.30
CA TYR A 486 14.07 -2.03 24.72
C TYR A 486 14.14 -3.48 25.19
N VAL A 487 15.08 -3.76 26.09
CA VAL A 487 15.11 -5.04 26.82
C VAL A 487 14.30 -4.85 28.10
N LEU A 488 13.19 -5.56 28.21
CA LEU A 488 12.37 -5.60 29.41
C LEU A 488 13.01 -6.52 30.46
N ASP A 489 12.79 -6.18 31.74
CA ASP A 489 13.12 -7.09 32.82
C ASP A 489 12.34 -8.40 32.66
N SER A 490 12.93 -9.53 33.03
CA SER A 490 12.31 -10.85 32.79
C SER A 490 10.94 -11.00 33.45
N ALA A 491 10.73 -10.33 34.58
CA ALA A 491 9.44 -10.27 35.28
C ALA A 491 8.37 -9.43 34.56
N GLU A 492 8.78 -8.43 33.77
CA GLU A 492 7.87 -7.61 32.95
C GLU A 492 7.64 -8.27 31.57
N ALA A 493 8.69 -8.85 30.99
CA ALA A 493 8.67 -9.52 29.68
C ALA A 493 7.81 -10.79 29.69
N THR A 494 7.73 -11.51 30.81
CA THR A 494 6.92 -12.72 30.94
C THR A 494 6.27 -12.76 32.31
N GLN A 495 4.95 -12.62 32.32
CA GLN A 495 4.17 -12.53 33.56
C GLN A 495 2.96 -13.46 33.53
N ALA A 496 2.55 -13.92 34.71
CA ALA A 496 1.31 -14.68 34.88
C ALA A 496 0.17 -13.69 35.16
N VAL A 497 -0.90 -13.77 34.38
CA VAL A 497 -2.04 -12.85 34.46
C VAL A 497 -3.33 -13.63 34.72
N ASP A 498 -4.23 -13.01 35.47
CA ASP A 498 -5.54 -13.57 35.78
C ASP A 498 -6.55 -13.19 34.68
N THR A 499 -7.52 -14.08 34.40
CA THR A 499 -8.53 -13.89 33.35
C THR A 499 -9.89 -13.56 33.96
N GLU A 500 -10.38 -12.34 33.72
CA GLU A 500 -11.75 -11.93 34.04
C GLU A 500 -12.56 -11.92 32.76
N LEU A 501 -13.17 -13.06 32.42
CA LEU A 501 -13.82 -13.21 31.11
C LEU A 501 -15.33 -12.90 31.11
N PHE A 502 -15.95 -12.56 32.25
CA PHE A 502 -17.40 -12.27 32.31
C PHE A 502 -17.67 -10.78 32.48
N GLY A 503 -18.76 -10.28 31.86
CA GLY A 503 -19.08 -8.86 31.84
C GLY A 503 -18.22 -8.12 30.82
N ARG A 504 -17.12 -7.49 31.26
CA ARG A 504 -16.15 -6.81 30.40
C ARG A 504 -14.85 -7.61 30.40
N PRO A 505 -14.57 -8.39 29.34
CA PRO A 505 -13.46 -9.33 29.38
C PRO A 505 -12.11 -8.59 29.44
N GLN A 506 -11.24 -9.00 30.36
CA GLN A 506 -9.94 -8.38 30.58
C GLN A 506 -8.93 -9.36 31.21
N LEU A 507 -7.64 -9.08 31.01
CA LEU A 507 -6.54 -9.66 31.79
C LEU A 507 -6.18 -8.70 32.92
N THR A 508 -5.96 -9.23 34.12
CA THR A 508 -5.65 -8.43 35.33
C THR A 508 -4.38 -8.90 36.02
N GLY A 509 -3.81 -8.03 36.85
CA GLY A 509 -2.55 -8.29 37.57
C GLY A 509 -1.30 -8.06 36.71
N LEU A 510 -1.37 -7.13 35.76
CA LEU A 510 -0.27 -6.83 34.84
C LEU A 510 0.73 -5.84 35.46
N ALA A 511 1.99 -6.23 35.51
CA ALA A 511 3.11 -5.32 35.70
C ALA A 511 3.47 -4.68 34.33
N TRP A 512 2.99 -3.46 34.10
CA TRP A 512 3.35 -2.70 32.89
C TRP A 512 4.76 -2.11 33.00
N PRO A 513 5.60 -2.16 31.94
CA PRO A 513 6.89 -1.49 31.91
C PRO A 513 6.77 0.01 32.19
N LEU A 514 7.77 0.61 32.85
CA LEU A 514 7.76 2.03 33.23
C LEU A 514 7.64 2.99 32.04
N ARG A 515 8.15 2.60 30.86
CA ARG A 515 8.13 3.41 29.64
C ARG A 515 6.79 3.39 28.89
N PHE A 516 5.83 2.57 29.32
CA PHE A 516 4.51 2.56 28.68
C PHE A 516 3.71 3.81 29.06
N PHE A 517 3.10 4.44 28.06
CA PHE A 517 2.37 5.70 28.19
C PHE A 517 0.93 5.59 27.67
N PRO A 518 -0.01 6.44 28.13
CA PRO A 518 -1.37 6.44 27.62
C PRO A 518 -1.40 6.74 26.12
N GLY A 519 -2.05 5.86 25.37
CA GLY A 519 -2.13 5.88 23.92
C GLY A 519 -1.17 4.93 23.23
N ILE A 520 -0.20 4.31 23.94
CA ILE A 520 0.67 3.30 23.32
C ILE A 520 -0.15 2.16 22.74
N VAL A 521 0.17 1.76 21.51
CA VAL A 521 -0.55 0.72 20.78
C VAL A 521 0.17 -0.61 20.95
N LEU A 522 -0.58 -1.62 21.41
CA LEU A 522 -0.13 -3.01 21.48
C LEU A 522 -0.71 -3.81 20.33
N THR A 523 0.14 -4.62 19.71
CA THR A 523 -0.28 -5.70 18.82
C THR A 523 -0.29 -7.00 19.61
N CYS A 524 -1.48 -7.56 19.82
CA CYS A 524 -1.71 -8.74 20.63
C CYS A 524 -2.01 -9.97 19.76
N THR A 525 -1.53 -11.13 20.18
CA THR A 525 -1.81 -12.42 19.53
C THR A 525 -2.09 -13.51 20.56
N TRP A 526 -3.05 -14.38 20.22
CA TRP A 526 -3.44 -15.52 21.02
C TRP A 526 -3.75 -16.71 20.10
N ALA A 527 -3.00 -17.80 20.24
CA ALA A 527 -3.34 -19.06 19.58
C ALA A 527 -4.56 -19.68 20.29
N ARG A 528 -5.57 -20.12 19.54
CA ARG A 528 -6.83 -20.60 20.12
C ARG A 528 -6.58 -21.78 21.06
N GLY A 529 -7.07 -21.66 22.30
CA GLY A 529 -6.88 -22.65 23.36
C GLY A 529 -5.48 -22.64 24.01
N ALA A 530 -4.56 -21.77 23.59
CA ALA A 530 -3.26 -21.64 24.22
C ALA A 530 -3.34 -20.90 25.55
N GLY A 531 -2.53 -21.32 26.52
CA GLY A 531 -2.36 -20.63 27.80
C GLY A 531 -1.49 -19.36 27.73
N VAL A 532 -1.21 -18.83 26.53
CA VAL A 532 -0.23 -17.75 26.30
C VAL A 532 -0.81 -16.68 25.39
N VAL A 533 -0.76 -15.42 25.84
CA VAL A 533 -1.02 -14.22 25.04
C VAL A 533 0.30 -13.51 24.82
N ARG A 534 0.57 -13.05 23.59
CA ARG A 534 1.76 -12.25 23.28
C ARG A 534 1.33 -10.84 22.91
N ALA A 535 2.01 -9.82 23.42
CA ALA A 535 1.74 -8.43 23.08
C ALA A 535 3.04 -7.67 22.83
N THR A 536 3.07 -6.89 21.76
CA THR A 536 4.27 -6.19 21.29
C THR A 536 3.95 -4.73 21.00
N THR A 537 4.85 -3.80 21.37
CA THR A 537 4.81 -2.39 20.95
C THR A 537 5.66 -2.19 19.69
N THR A 538 5.28 -1.28 18.78
CA THR A 538 6.11 -0.92 17.61
C THR A 538 6.84 0.41 17.86
N LEU A 539 8.16 0.47 17.64
CA LEU A 539 8.92 1.73 17.74
C LEU A 539 8.70 2.61 16.49
N LEU A 540 8.58 3.92 16.68
CA LEU A 540 8.52 4.91 15.60
C LEU A 540 9.92 5.12 15.00
N GLU A 541 9.98 5.24 13.68
CA GLU A 541 11.22 5.58 12.98
C GLU A 541 11.78 6.94 13.45
N ILE A 542 10.88 7.90 13.65
CA ILE A 542 11.18 9.24 14.14
C ILE A 542 10.35 9.43 15.42
N PRO A 543 10.98 9.61 16.60
CA PRO A 543 10.25 9.89 17.81
C PRO A 543 9.57 11.26 17.66
N VAL A 544 8.38 11.41 18.22
CA VAL A 544 7.63 12.65 18.14
C VAL A 544 7.42 13.23 19.54
N THR A 545 7.67 14.51 19.70
CA THR A 545 7.35 15.22 20.94
C THR A 545 5.96 15.84 20.81
N VAL A 546 5.02 15.41 21.66
CA VAL A 546 3.65 15.94 21.71
C VAL A 546 3.41 16.55 23.08
N GLY A 547 3.22 17.88 23.13
CA GLY A 547 2.96 18.56 24.40
C GLY A 547 4.07 18.42 25.45
N GLY A 548 5.32 18.27 25.00
CA GLY A 548 6.49 18.07 25.86
C GLY A 548 6.76 16.62 26.26
N LEU A 549 5.90 15.67 25.86
CA LEU A 549 6.13 14.24 26.05
C LEU A 549 6.79 13.64 24.81
N GLU A 550 7.94 13.00 24.99
CA GLU A 550 8.61 12.25 23.93
C GLU A 550 7.90 10.91 23.72
N ILE A 551 7.44 10.69 22.49
CA ILE A 551 6.72 9.49 22.07
C ILE A 551 7.60 8.74 21.08
N GLU A 552 8.13 7.61 21.54
CA GLU A 552 9.01 6.77 20.75
C GLU A 552 8.30 5.61 20.06
N HIS A 553 7.08 5.26 20.48
CA HIS A 553 6.33 4.10 19.97
C HIS A 553 5.02 4.49 19.31
N ARG A 554 4.54 3.61 18.43
CA ARG A 554 3.22 3.73 17.78
C ARG A 554 2.16 3.99 18.85
N TYR A 555 1.35 5.02 18.59
CA TYR A 555 0.37 5.51 19.55
C TYR A 555 -0.94 5.92 18.87
N ASP A 556 -2.02 6.00 19.65
CA ASP A 556 -3.30 6.57 19.25
C ASP A 556 -3.38 8.04 19.69
N PRO A 557 -3.36 9.01 18.76
CA PRO A 557 -3.40 10.44 19.08
C PRO A 557 -4.65 10.88 19.85
N ARG A 558 -5.77 10.15 19.71
CA ARG A 558 -7.04 10.45 20.39
C ARG A 558 -6.94 10.16 21.88
N ILE A 559 -6.36 9.01 22.22
CA ILE A 559 -6.15 8.62 23.62
C ILE A 559 -5.09 9.53 24.24
N LEU A 560 -3.97 9.75 23.54
CA LEU A 560 -2.93 10.66 24.03
C LEU A 560 -3.50 12.07 24.30
N THR A 561 -4.35 12.58 23.42
CA THR A 561 -4.99 13.88 23.60
C THR A 561 -5.88 13.93 24.85
N ARG A 562 -6.69 12.90 25.13
CA ARG A 562 -7.56 12.85 26.32
C ARG A 562 -6.81 12.59 27.62
N ASP A 563 -5.93 11.62 27.59
CA ASP A 563 -5.33 11.04 28.79
C ASP A 563 -4.05 11.78 29.21
N ALA A 564 -3.47 12.61 28.34
CA ALA A 564 -2.43 13.57 28.70
C ALA A 564 -2.98 15.00 28.97
N ALA A 565 -4.29 15.14 29.19
CA ALA A 565 -4.90 16.44 29.51
C ALA A 565 -4.42 16.96 30.88
N PRO A 566 -4.41 18.29 31.11
CA PRO A 566 -3.99 18.85 32.39
C PRO A 566 -4.78 18.27 33.59
N GLY A 567 -4.06 17.85 34.63
CA GLY A 567 -4.65 17.27 35.83
C GLY A 567 -5.02 15.78 35.74
N GLN A 568 -4.60 15.08 34.69
CA GLN A 568 -4.61 13.61 34.66
C GLN A 568 -3.46 13.04 35.50
N PRO A 569 -3.62 11.86 36.13
CA PRO A 569 -2.53 11.19 36.86
C PRO A 569 -1.37 10.80 35.91
N HIS A 570 -0.13 10.87 36.39
CA HIS A 570 1.07 10.50 35.62
C HIS A 570 1.81 9.34 36.29
N ARG A 571 2.32 8.38 35.52
CA ARG A 571 3.13 7.25 36.00
C ARG A 571 4.62 7.60 35.87
N GLY A 572 5.39 7.59 36.96
CA GLY A 572 6.87 7.64 36.91
C GLY A 572 7.58 9.00 37.11
N GLY A 573 6.91 10.08 37.54
CA GLY A 573 7.61 11.33 37.88
C GLY A 573 8.44 11.21 39.17
N ALA A 574 9.77 11.37 39.07
CA ALA A 574 10.67 11.45 40.22
C ALA A 574 10.29 12.64 41.11
N GLY A 575 9.97 12.38 42.38
CA GLY A 575 10.03 13.35 43.48
C GLY A 575 9.49 14.75 43.18
N GLY A 576 8.18 14.90 43.07
CA GLY A 576 7.53 16.20 43.08
C GLY A 576 6.04 16.02 43.35
N GLU A 577 5.64 16.33 44.58
CA GLU A 577 4.29 16.59 45.08
C GLU A 577 3.10 15.94 44.34
N ARG A 578 2.22 15.27 45.09
CA ARG A 578 0.79 15.29 44.75
C ARG A 578 0.39 16.76 44.58
N THR A 579 0.50 17.32 43.39
CA THR A 579 -0.15 18.58 43.06
C THR A 579 -1.61 18.22 42.85
N LEU A 580 -2.30 17.99 43.98
CA LEU A 580 -3.66 18.48 44.22
C LEU A 580 -3.66 20.02 44.17
N GLY A 581 -2.89 20.61 43.25
CA GLY A 581 -2.90 22.02 42.96
C GLY A 581 -4.16 22.28 42.15
N THR A 582 -4.94 23.24 42.62
CA THR A 582 -6.08 23.76 41.90
C THR A 582 -5.64 24.13 40.48
N LEU A 583 -6.06 23.37 39.47
CA LEU A 583 -5.78 23.68 38.05
C LEU A 583 -6.12 25.14 37.78
N THR A 584 -5.23 25.86 37.10
CA THR A 584 -5.51 27.22 36.63
C THR A 584 -6.70 27.21 35.68
N LEU A 585 -7.36 28.35 35.49
CA LEU A 585 -8.51 28.42 34.59
C LEU A 585 -8.12 28.04 33.15
N THR A 586 -6.95 28.47 32.66
CA THR A 586 -6.40 28.07 31.35
C THR A 586 -6.17 26.56 31.25
N GLN A 587 -5.66 25.91 32.30
CA GLN A 587 -5.50 24.44 32.35
C GLN A 587 -6.84 23.71 32.36
N ARG A 588 -7.86 24.24 33.05
CA ARG A 588 -9.22 23.68 33.03
C ARG A 588 -9.87 23.81 31.67
N VAL A 589 -9.69 24.94 30.98
CA VAL A 589 -10.16 25.14 29.60
C VAL A 589 -9.51 24.12 28.67
N LEU A 590 -8.19 23.96 28.71
CA LEU A 590 -7.47 22.96 27.91
C LEU A 590 -7.94 21.53 28.21
N ARG A 591 -8.13 21.20 29.49
CA ARG A 591 -8.68 19.91 29.91
C ARG A 591 -10.09 19.69 29.36
N ALA A 592 -10.95 20.69 29.45
CA ALA A 592 -12.33 20.62 28.99
C ALA A 592 -12.40 20.37 27.47
N VAL A 593 -11.64 21.13 26.66
CA VAL A 593 -11.59 20.95 25.21
C VAL A 593 -11.05 19.57 24.85
N ARG A 594 -9.95 19.11 25.46
CA ARG A 594 -9.31 17.84 25.15
C ARG A 594 -10.12 16.61 25.58
N CYS A 595 -10.82 16.68 26.71
CA CYS A 595 -11.60 15.55 27.24
C CYS A 595 -13.01 15.47 26.65
N PHE A 596 -13.69 16.61 26.48
CA PHE A 596 -15.10 16.67 26.06
C PHE A 596 -15.30 17.08 24.60
N GLY A 597 -14.25 17.52 23.91
CA GLY A 597 -14.30 17.80 22.48
C GLY A 597 -14.52 16.55 21.64
N LEU A 598 -15.13 16.74 20.46
CA LEU A 598 -15.18 15.76 19.39
C LEU A 598 -13.75 15.54 18.89
N LEU A 599 -13.29 14.29 18.94
CA LEU A 599 -11.96 13.92 18.47
C LEU A 599 -12.02 13.35 17.07
N ASP A 600 -11.10 13.80 16.22
CA ASP A 600 -10.82 13.18 14.93
C ASP A 600 -9.67 12.16 15.02
N PRO A 601 -9.39 11.40 13.95
CA PRO A 601 -8.31 10.42 13.93
C PRO A 601 -6.91 10.99 14.26
N GLU A 602 -6.67 12.26 13.92
CA GLU A 602 -5.41 12.97 14.18
C GLU A 602 -5.28 13.44 15.65
N GLY A 603 -6.32 13.27 16.46
CA GLY A 603 -6.34 13.67 17.87
C GLY A 603 -6.69 15.15 18.07
N ARG A 604 -7.17 15.86 17.04
CA ARG A 604 -7.70 17.22 17.20
C ARG A 604 -9.02 17.15 17.97
N ALA A 605 -9.13 17.97 19.01
CA ALA A 605 -10.31 18.04 19.85
C ALA A 605 -11.09 19.32 19.56
N VAL A 606 -12.33 19.18 19.12
CA VAL A 606 -13.20 20.27 18.70
C VAL A 606 -14.36 20.42 19.67
N LEU A 607 -14.49 21.59 20.29
CA LEU A 607 -15.60 21.90 21.21
C LEU A 607 -16.29 23.20 20.80
N ALA A 608 -17.63 23.21 20.79
CA ALA A 608 -18.39 24.44 20.59
C ALA A 608 -18.10 25.43 21.74
N ARG A 609 -17.82 26.69 21.41
CA ARG A 609 -17.49 27.72 22.42
C ARG A 609 -18.57 27.85 23.49
N ALA A 610 -19.84 27.68 23.11
CA ALA A 610 -20.99 27.73 24.01
C ALA A 610 -21.02 26.60 25.06
N HIS A 611 -20.35 25.46 24.82
CA HIS A 611 -20.31 24.32 25.76
C HIS A 611 -19.16 24.42 26.76
N LEU A 612 -18.21 25.35 26.55
CA LEU A 612 -17.03 25.48 27.38
C LEU A 612 -17.32 25.84 28.85
N PRO A 613 -18.25 26.78 29.18
CA PRO A 613 -18.56 27.10 30.57
C PRO A 613 -19.03 25.87 31.35
N THR A 614 -19.94 25.08 30.78
CA THR A 614 -20.46 23.86 31.41
C THR A 614 -19.36 22.79 31.55
N ALA A 615 -18.50 22.64 30.54
CA ALA A 615 -17.39 21.68 30.59
C ALA A 615 -16.29 22.05 31.60
N VAL A 616 -16.09 23.34 31.89
CA VAL A 616 -15.07 23.84 32.84
C VAL A 616 -15.59 23.92 34.28
N TYR A 617 -16.84 24.34 34.47
CA TYR A 617 -17.41 24.64 35.80
C TYR A 617 -18.50 23.66 36.25
N GLY A 618 -19.06 22.84 35.36
CA GLY A 618 -20.14 21.88 35.64
C GLY A 618 -21.53 22.51 35.82
N ILE A 619 -21.64 23.63 36.55
CA ILE A 619 -22.87 24.39 36.80
C ILE A 619 -22.60 25.88 36.49
N VAL A 620 -23.45 26.50 35.66
CA VAL A 620 -23.22 27.84 35.10
C VAL A 620 -23.51 28.94 36.12
N ASN A 621 -22.57 29.85 36.34
CA ASN A 621 -22.76 31.09 37.11
C ASN A 621 -22.35 32.28 36.22
N PRO A 622 -23.17 33.34 36.03
CA PRO A 622 -22.94 34.34 34.98
C PRO A 622 -21.71 35.23 35.18
N THR A 623 -21.13 35.30 36.38
CA THR A 623 -19.90 36.06 36.67
C THR A 623 -18.61 35.36 36.21
N THR A 624 -18.65 34.07 35.87
CA THR A 624 -17.46 33.31 35.46
C THR A 624 -17.17 33.36 33.96
N ASP A 625 -18.07 33.92 33.14
CA ASP A 625 -17.93 33.94 31.67
C ASP A 625 -16.83 34.92 31.19
N THR A 626 -16.66 36.07 31.87
CA THR A 626 -15.63 37.05 31.51
C THR A 626 -14.21 36.53 31.80
N GLU A 627 -14.01 35.86 32.94
CA GLU A 627 -12.72 35.24 33.26
C GLU A 627 -12.40 34.08 32.31
N LEU A 628 -13.43 33.32 31.91
CA LEU A 628 -13.32 32.26 30.92
C LEU A 628 -12.94 32.83 29.54
N ASP A 629 -13.56 33.94 29.12
CA ASP A 629 -13.20 34.64 27.88
C ASP A 629 -11.74 35.10 27.87
N ILE A 630 -11.26 35.66 28.99
CA ILE A 630 -9.85 36.07 29.13
C ILE A 630 -8.93 34.85 29.01
N ALA A 631 -9.25 33.75 29.68
CA ALA A 631 -8.46 32.52 29.62
C ALA A 631 -8.46 31.88 28.22
N VAL A 632 -9.59 31.91 27.51
CA VAL A 632 -9.68 31.45 26.12
C VAL A 632 -8.87 32.36 25.20
N ALA A 633 -8.98 33.67 25.35
CA ALA A 633 -8.21 34.64 24.57
C ALA A 633 -6.69 34.46 24.77
N GLU A 634 -6.26 34.19 25.99
CA GLU A 634 -4.85 33.87 26.30
C GLU A 634 -4.39 32.58 25.60
N LEU A 635 -5.20 31.53 25.61
CA LEU A 635 -4.89 30.25 24.93
C LEU A 635 -4.90 30.37 23.41
N LEU A 636 -5.76 31.23 22.85
CA LEU A 636 -5.75 31.56 21.42
C LEU A 636 -4.50 32.39 21.05
N ALA A 637 -4.14 33.37 21.88
CA ALA A 637 -2.97 34.22 21.66
C ALA A 637 -1.64 33.44 21.75
N THR A 638 -1.56 32.49 22.66
CA THR A 638 -0.40 31.57 22.79
C THR A 638 -0.41 30.45 21.75
N GLY A 639 -1.49 30.32 20.98
CA GLY A 639 -1.66 29.28 19.97
C GLY A 639 -1.87 27.87 20.56
N ALA A 640 -2.15 27.76 21.85
CA ALA A 640 -2.52 26.50 22.51
C ALA A 640 -3.93 26.03 22.11
N LEU A 641 -4.78 26.96 21.66
CA LEU A 641 -6.07 26.71 21.03
C LEU A 641 -6.17 27.50 19.72
N ARG A 642 -7.05 27.05 18.84
CA ARG A 642 -7.44 27.74 17.61
C ARG A 642 -8.94 27.97 17.59
N ALA A 643 -9.37 29.11 17.06
CA ALA A 643 -10.78 29.40 16.83
C ALA A 643 -11.15 29.05 15.37
N ASP A 644 -12.33 28.50 15.16
CA ASP A 644 -12.88 28.23 13.83
C ASP A 644 -14.42 28.18 13.88
N VAL A 645 -15.05 27.84 12.76
CA VAL A 645 -16.50 27.72 12.62
C VAL A 645 -16.88 26.31 12.17
N GLY A 646 -17.82 25.70 12.89
CA GLY A 646 -18.46 24.44 12.53
C GLY A 646 -19.95 24.61 12.29
N SER A 647 -20.68 23.51 12.24
CA SER A 647 -22.14 23.52 12.19
C SER A 647 -22.72 22.46 13.13
N LEU A 648 -24.04 22.56 13.38
CA LEU A 648 -24.80 21.51 14.07
C LEU A 648 -25.76 20.85 13.07
N ASP A 649 -25.88 19.53 13.12
CA ASP A 649 -26.93 18.83 12.39
C ASP A 649 -28.30 18.97 13.07
N SER A 650 -29.33 18.39 12.44
CA SER A 650 -30.69 18.34 12.99
C SER A 650 -30.80 17.62 14.33
N ASN A 651 -29.82 16.79 14.69
CA ASN A 651 -29.71 16.08 15.97
C ASN A 651 -28.80 16.79 16.98
N ARG A 652 -28.42 18.05 16.72
CA ARG A 652 -27.55 18.86 17.59
C ARG A 652 -26.14 18.28 17.76
N ARG A 653 -25.68 17.46 16.81
CA ARG A 653 -24.30 16.94 16.75
C ARG A 653 -23.40 17.94 16.04
N LEU A 654 -22.18 18.06 16.56
CA LEU A 654 -21.19 18.99 16.04
C LEU A 654 -20.47 18.43 14.81
N TYR A 655 -20.41 19.22 13.74
CA TYR A 655 -19.67 18.93 12.51
C TYR A 655 -18.56 19.96 12.28
N TYR A 656 -17.40 19.45 11.88
CA TYR A 656 -16.23 20.24 11.51
C TYR A 656 -15.49 19.55 10.34
N PRO A 657 -15.31 20.21 9.18
CA PRO A 657 -15.71 21.58 8.86
C PRO A 657 -17.24 21.78 8.80
N ALA A 658 -17.70 23.04 8.80
CA ALA A 658 -19.12 23.37 8.75
C ALA A 658 -19.79 22.84 7.47
N GLU A 659 -20.97 22.23 7.61
CA GLU A 659 -21.75 21.75 6.47
C GLU A 659 -22.32 22.92 5.63
N PRO A 660 -22.28 22.84 4.28
CA PRO A 660 -22.82 23.88 3.42
C PRO A 660 -24.32 24.14 3.70
N GLY A 661 -24.65 25.38 4.04
CA GLY A 661 -26.03 25.83 4.30
C GLY A 661 -26.54 25.58 5.73
N ALA A 662 -25.76 24.94 6.60
CA ALA A 662 -26.09 24.78 8.01
C ALA A 662 -25.71 26.01 8.86
N PRO A 663 -26.40 26.30 9.98
CA PRO A 663 -26.07 27.43 10.84
C PRO A 663 -24.64 27.32 11.42
N PRO A 664 -23.82 28.38 11.30
CA PRO A 664 -22.45 28.36 11.81
C PRO A 664 -22.42 28.40 13.35
N VAL A 665 -21.51 27.64 13.96
CA VAL A 665 -21.27 27.62 15.40
C VAL A 665 -19.79 27.91 15.69
N PRO A 666 -19.47 28.89 16.57
CA PRO A 666 -18.09 29.16 16.96
C PRO A 666 -17.46 27.98 17.70
N LEU A 667 -16.25 27.60 17.30
CA LEU A 667 -15.50 26.47 17.84
C LEU A 667 -14.22 26.91 18.51
N VAL A 668 -13.82 26.12 19.50
CA VAL A 668 -12.51 26.15 20.12
C VAL A 668 -11.86 24.78 19.87
N ILE A 669 -10.70 24.80 19.23
CA ILE A 669 -10.03 23.61 18.72
C ILE A 669 -8.68 23.47 19.41
N TYR A 670 -8.44 22.31 20.02
CA TYR A 670 -7.11 21.88 20.40
C TYR A 670 -6.53 21.04 19.25
N GLU A 671 -5.34 21.42 18.80
CA GLU A 671 -4.64 20.72 17.73
C GLU A 671 -3.29 20.24 18.28
N PRO A 672 -3.08 18.91 18.41
CA PRO A 672 -1.78 18.40 18.79
C PRO A 672 -0.76 18.80 17.73
N ARG A 673 0.36 19.38 18.18
CA ARG A 673 1.48 19.77 17.31
C ARG A 673 2.64 18.81 17.56
N PRO A 674 2.65 17.62 16.92
CA PRO A 674 3.79 16.74 17.01
C PRO A 674 5.01 17.42 16.40
N VAL A 675 6.09 17.50 17.17
CA VAL A 675 7.40 17.95 16.67
C VAL A 675 8.24 16.70 16.47
N GLU A 676 8.65 16.46 15.23
CA GLU A 676 9.57 15.37 14.90
C GLU A 676 10.92 15.61 15.58
N GLY A 677 11.39 14.62 16.32
CA GLY A 677 12.72 14.59 16.90
C GLY A 677 13.78 14.17 15.88
N SER A 678 15.01 14.01 16.36
CA SER A 678 16.07 13.42 15.55
C SER A 678 15.75 11.94 15.32
N LYS A 679 15.85 11.49 14.06
CA LYS A 679 15.81 10.07 13.72
C LYS A 679 16.76 9.31 14.65
N HIS A 680 16.29 8.20 15.24
CA HIS A 680 17.11 7.38 16.12
C HIS A 680 18.47 7.11 15.45
N ALA A 681 19.57 7.43 16.13
CA ALA A 681 20.89 7.04 15.66
C ALA A 681 20.86 5.52 15.46
N PRO A 682 21.40 4.98 14.36
CA PRO A 682 21.28 3.56 14.05
C PRO A 682 21.90 2.76 15.20
N SER A 683 21.04 2.28 16.09
CA SER A 683 21.40 1.25 17.02
C SER A 683 21.80 0.07 16.16
N PRO A 684 22.87 -0.69 16.46
CA PRO A 684 23.33 -1.81 15.63
C PRO A 684 22.28 -2.95 15.47
N ASN A 685 21.07 -2.74 16.00
CA ASN A 685 19.90 -3.61 15.91
C ASN A 685 18.63 -2.94 15.33
N GLN A 686 18.68 -1.70 14.85
CA GLN A 686 17.56 -0.97 14.23
C GLN A 686 17.78 -0.79 12.72
N ASP A 687 17.31 -1.78 12.00
CA ASP A 687 17.02 -1.75 10.58
C ASP A 687 15.49 -1.92 10.50
N THR A 688 14.72 -0.84 10.65
CA THR A 688 13.23 -0.88 10.75
C THR A 688 12.51 -0.77 9.40
N SER A 689 13.21 -0.97 8.29
CA SER A 689 12.57 -1.29 6.99
C SER A 689 13.25 -2.44 6.24
N THR A 690 14.35 -2.96 6.79
CA THR A 690 15.11 -4.07 6.23
C THR A 690 15.01 -5.24 7.20
N LEU A 691 14.56 -6.39 6.69
CA LEU A 691 14.58 -7.64 7.43
C LEU A 691 15.98 -7.83 8.05
N GLY A 692 16.10 -7.80 9.38
CA GLY A 692 17.40 -8.05 10.02
C GLY A 692 17.84 -9.50 9.82
N ALA A 693 19.13 -9.75 9.56
CA ALA A 693 19.65 -11.10 9.32
C ALA A 693 19.34 -12.10 10.46
N ARG A 694 19.14 -11.62 11.69
CA ARG A 694 18.72 -12.41 12.86
C ARG A 694 17.35 -13.09 12.70
N PHE A 695 16.50 -12.55 11.83
CA PHE A 695 15.16 -13.08 11.54
C PHE A 695 15.16 -14.10 10.39
N LEU A 696 16.32 -14.44 9.84
CA LEU A 696 16.47 -15.48 8.83
C LEU A 696 16.93 -16.79 9.45
N ARG A 697 16.29 -17.90 9.07
CA ARG A 697 16.77 -19.23 9.44
C ARG A 697 17.88 -19.68 8.50
N THR A 698 18.86 -20.38 9.06
CA THR A 698 19.63 -21.36 8.29
C THR A 698 18.84 -22.67 8.30
N TYR A 699 18.43 -23.15 7.14
CA TYR A 699 17.56 -24.32 7.02
C TYR A 699 18.12 -25.34 6.03
N GLU A 700 17.85 -26.61 6.31
CA GLU A 700 18.22 -27.72 5.44
C GLU A 700 17.12 -27.93 4.40
N VAL A 701 17.46 -27.78 3.12
CA VAL A 701 16.60 -28.21 2.02
C VAL A 701 16.67 -29.73 1.97
N ALA A 702 15.53 -30.41 2.11
CA ALA A 702 15.46 -31.86 1.95
C ALA A 702 15.78 -32.27 0.51
N GLY A 703 16.41 -33.44 0.35
CA GLY A 703 16.70 -33.97 -0.97
C GLY A 703 15.41 -34.29 -1.75
N HIS A 704 15.37 -33.93 -3.04
CA HIS A 704 14.18 -34.07 -3.88
C HIS A 704 14.52 -34.53 -5.30
N LEU A 705 13.51 -35.07 -5.99
CA LEU A 705 13.60 -35.51 -7.37
C LEU A 705 13.36 -34.34 -8.32
N ARG A 706 14.14 -34.27 -9.39
CA ARG A 706 14.00 -33.29 -10.48
C ARG A 706 13.89 -34.02 -11.81
N TRP A 707 12.90 -33.68 -12.63
CA TRP A 707 12.73 -34.27 -13.96
C TRP A 707 13.86 -33.87 -14.92
N LEU A 708 14.29 -34.81 -15.74
CA LEU A 708 15.34 -34.75 -16.77
C LEU A 708 14.82 -35.13 -18.18
N GLY A 709 13.58 -35.63 -18.28
CA GLY A 709 13.11 -36.50 -19.36
C GLY A 709 13.16 -35.96 -20.79
N ASP A 710 13.49 -34.69 -20.97
CA ASP A 710 13.42 -34.01 -22.27
C ASP A 710 14.82 -33.62 -22.78
N LEU A 711 15.87 -33.81 -21.97
CA LEU A 711 17.26 -33.41 -22.28
C LEU A 711 18.11 -34.52 -22.92
N GLY A 712 17.56 -35.73 -23.11
CA GLY A 712 18.34 -36.91 -23.50
C GLY A 712 19.43 -37.28 -22.48
N ARG A 713 19.35 -36.75 -21.26
CA ARG A 713 20.32 -36.94 -20.19
C ARG A 713 19.78 -37.94 -19.18
N THR A 714 20.62 -38.90 -18.81
CA THR A 714 20.36 -39.83 -17.71
C THR A 714 20.97 -39.28 -16.42
N ALA A 715 20.35 -39.57 -15.28
CA ALA A 715 20.97 -39.28 -13.98
C ALA A 715 22.36 -39.91 -13.88
N SER A 716 23.31 -39.20 -13.26
CA SER A 716 24.63 -39.75 -12.97
C SER A 716 24.54 -40.86 -11.93
N ASP A 717 25.50 -41.78 -11.95
CA ASP A 717 25.57 -42.86 -10.96
C ASP A 717 25.72 -42.31 -9.53
N GLU A 718 26.34 -41.14 -9.37
CA GLU A 718 26.45 -40.41 -8.09
C GLU A 718 25.10 -39.90 -7.57
N ALA A 719 24.19 -39.47 -8.45
CA ALA A 719 22.84 -39.04 -8.09
C ALA A 719 21.94 -40.24 -7.75
N ARG A 720 22.04 -41.33 -8.52
CA ARG A 720 21.37 -42.61 -8.22
C ARG A 720 21.85 -43.19 -6.89
N GLN A 721 23.16 -43.16 -6.63
CA GLN A 721 23.75 -43.60 -5.38
C GLN A 721 23.29 -42.76 -4.19
N ALA A 722 23.24 -41.43 -4.36
CA ALA A 722 22.77 -40.52 -3.32
C ALA A 722 21.29 -40.72 -2.98
N TYR A 723 20.44 -40.97 -3.99
CA TYR A 723 19.03 -41.33 -3.79
C TYR A 723 18.88 -42.61 -2.98
N ARG A 724 19.66 -43.65 -3.31
CA ARG A 724 19.67 -44.92 -2.56
C ARG A 724 20.11 -44.72 -1.11
N GLN A 725 21.15 -43.93 -0.90
CA GLN A 725 21.69 -43.63 0.44
C GLN A 725 20.66 -42.88 1.31
N ASP A 726 20.01 -41.85 0.78
CA ASP A 726 19.01 -41.10 1.56
C ASP A 726 17.74 -41.92 1.79
N ARG A 727 17.27 -42.71 0.82
CA ARG A 727 16.14 -43.62 1.06
C ARG A 727 16.44 -44.66 2.13
N ALA A 728 17.65 -45.22 2.14
CA ALA A 728 18.07 -46.17 3.18
C ALA A 728 18.17 -45.49 4.55
N ARG A 729 18.69 -44.25 4.59
CA ARG A 729 18.83 -43.45 5.81
C ARG A 729 17.49 -43.05 6.42
N PHE A 730 16.51 -42.65 5.60
CA PHE A 730 15.24 -42.09 6.05
C PHE A 730 14.04 -43.04 5.96
N ARG A 731 14.25 -44.31 5.53
CA ARG A 731 13.21 -45.36 5.41
C ARG A 731 11.95 -44.91 4.62
N LEU A 732 12.16 -44.14 3.56
CA LEU A 732 11.09 -43.61 2.72
C LEU A 732 10.34 -44.75 1.99
N VAL A 733 9.04 -44.55 1.67
CA VAL A 733 8.17 -45.51 0.98
C VAL A 733 8.25 -45.31 -0.55
N GLY A 734 8.17 -46.37 -1.38
CA GLY A 734 8.26 -46.32 -2.85
C GLY A 734 9.41 -47.15 -3.48
N PRO A 735 9.71 -47.01 -4.78
CA PRO A 735 10.74 -47.82 -5.46
C PRO A 735 12.17 -47.53 -4.94
N PRO A 736 13.04 -48.56 -4.84
CA PRO A 736 14.38 -48.45 -4.29
C PRO A 736 15.37 -47.72 -5.23
N GLU A 737 15.07 -47.71 -6.51
CA GLU A 737 15.88 -47.06 -7.55
C GLU A 737 15.23 -45.74 -8.00
N LEU A 738 16.06 -44.83 -8.47
CA LEU A 738 15.65 -43.54 -8.98
C LEU A 738 14.74 -43.73 -10.21
N PRO A 739 13.54 -43.13 -10.27
CA PRO A 739 12.65 -43.27 -11.42
C PRO A 739 13.31 -42.79 -12.73
N ASP A 740 13.04 -43.50 -13.83
CA ASP A 740 13.57 -43.14 -15.14
C ASP A 740 13.15 -41.72 -15.53
N GLY A 741 14.10 -40.96 -16.07
CA GLY A 741 13.89 -39.56 -16.42
C GLY A 741 13.94 -38.58 -15.24
N TYR A 742 14.30 -39.00 -14.02
CA TYR A 742 14.53 -38.08 -12.89
C TYR A 742 16.02 -38.06 -12.48
N THR A 743 16.47 -36.98 -11.84
CA THR A 743 17.73 -36.86 -11.08
C THR A 743 17.44 -36.58 -9.61
N TYR A 744 18.42 -36.83 -8.74
CA TYR A 744 18.31 -36.57 -7.30
C TYR A 744 19.16 -35.37 -6.90
N VAL A 745 18.52 -34.38 -6.30
CA VAL A 745 19.19 -33.25 -5.64
C VAL A 745 19.37 -33.61 -4.18
N ARG A 746 20.63 -33.66 -3.71
CA ARG A 746 20.95 -33.98 -2.31
C ARG A 746 20.43 -32.90 -1.36
N PRO A 747 20.19 -33.22 -0.09
CA PRO A 747 19.96 -32.20 0.92
C PRO A 747 21.12 -31.21 0.97
N PHE A 748 20.83 -29.92 1.10
CA PHE A 748 21.83 -28.88 1.28
C PHE A 748 21.27 -27.77 2.18
N SER A 749 22.12 -27.15 2.99
CA SER A 749 21.71 -26.07 3.88
C SER A 749 21.74 -24.72 3.14
N ARG A 750 20.75 -23.86 3.38
CA ARG A 750 20.70 -22.46 2.90
C ARG A 750 20.54 -21.51 4.09
N GLY A 751 21.32 -20.42 4.08
CA GLY A 751 21.40 -19.41 5.14
C GLY A 751 22.86 -19.00 5.39
N ARG A 752 23.09 -17.84 6.02
CA ARG A 752 24.46 -17.43 6.40
C ARG A 752 24.98 -18.34 7.52
N SER A 753 26.15 -18.92 7.32
CA SER A 753 27.01 -19.44 8.40
C SER A 753 27.65 -18.29 9.17
#